data_AF-A0AA42ZBN7-F1
#
_entry.id   AF-A0AA42ZBN7-F1
#
_cell.length_a   1.000
_cell.length_b   1.000
_cell.length_c   1.000
_cell.angle_alpha   90.00
_cell.angle_beta   90.00
_cell.angle_gamma   90.00
#
_symmetry.space_group_name_H-M   'P 1'
#
loop_
_entity.id
_entity.type
_entity.pdbx_description
1 polymer ?
#
loop_
_entity_poly.entity_id
_entity_poly.type
_entity_poly.pdbx_seq_one_letter_code
_entity_poly.pdbx_strand_id
1 'polypeptide(L)'
;MLRTKLIILVTTAVVVCGAQFAWAYPPAGYDVFNTSATIEVFDPGDSTLLTEILEMDGYAVVWRGDPYDAGGGYLRIDTRMDTLLLRGYSIAFGDSVFIVLDRTQLSEGAITQQSPGIDWPADSYFDINYKVIFTDEPSPPKSGGGPGGSGATHRAGFDYDLDSRSGQLEPSGPTSKSAGRAVLPDGVSVELSGLGAAGGGIYAGPEVNFNIYYSAYHDTIVKGVTNGFRIYSPGGASWTPPVYEIDSTFCAYFDLYCAVNEFNLDGSGADTIGINAVRMTAGMPSGSSGKMMTITTRLDTLQAGTELCIDSSFYRPSGHWLWAYGAVVGSIPPPWYGPYCWSVINLPDTTEPAWPPHVVDPIGSIPPLGGSYVDPRKTPIIDPLTGDTIAFIWHKHRPEPPGPGVDTIPTWGSMDVFKGPVPPGPSDLPDEVIVLSGDAVVSWSEPVEDPQGFFESQSQLVEMDLTGDSPWGPAILTVDPLPGQSIGVSTGTVEGDVFPMESYLDVYYQVEFPDSGWQIIPEAAPPHMVAEGGINSLPPFNVVYKDSLWHAIVERSDPLAVIGWVRPTHWAQPPAVPGACCDTIAHSCRITLEAFCSGPNDVYQGDNEPCTPDPCCCIDTIRGNVDWDFADELSISDLIFLVEYMFENGDTIFLPCEAEADVDCDGVVTIGDLVLLVDYMFIPDSPPPCPCDCDDPPLCTPPKFGARSFGPELMKWSALVIPKEVSAPCKR
;
A
#
# COMPACT_ATOMS: atom_id res chain seq x y z
N MET A 1 -17.59 22.70 19.09
CA MET A 1 -17.89 21.30 19.46
C MET A 1 -19.04 20.82 18.60
N LEU A 2 -18.76 20.09 17.52
CA LEU A 2 -19.80 19.38 16.80
C LEU A 2 -20.30 18.22 17.66
N ARG A 3 -21.63 18.04 17.75
CA ARG A 3 -22.22 16.75 18.12
C ARG A 3 -22.73 16.11 16.84
N THR A 4 -22.06 15.08 16.37
CA THR A 4 -22.51 14.29 15.22
C THR A 4 -23.22 13.04 15.72
N LYS A 5 -24.42 12.80 15.19
CA LYS A 5 -25.11 11.52 15.31
C LYS A 5 -25.03 10.84 13.95
N LEU A 6 -24.20 9.80 13.85
CA LEU A 6 -24.07 9.00 12.65
C LEU A 6 -25.08 7.86 12.71
N ILE A 7 -25.99 7.80 11.74
CA ILE A 7 -26.88 6.65 11.54
C ILE A 7 -26.47 6.01 10.22
N ILE A 8 -25.84 4.85 10.29
CA ILE A 8 -25.49 4.06 9.10
C ILE A 8 -26.65 3.11 8.78
N LEU A 9 -27.18 3.22 7.57
CA LEU A 9 -28.19 2.30 7.04
C LEU A 9 -27.50 1.36 6.06
N VAL A 10 -27.24 0.14 6.53
CA VAL A 10 -26.76 -0.96 5.69
C VAL A 10 -27.98 -1.62 5.04
N THR A 11 -28.20 -1.37 3.76
CA THR A 11 -29.32 -1.95 3.01
C THR A 11 -28.84 -3.21 2.28
N THR A 12 -28.85 -4.36 2.95
CA THR A 12 -28.54 -5.66 2.32
C THR A 12 -29.80 -6.24 1.67
N ALA A 13 -29.82 -6.29 0.34
CA ALA A 13 -30.85 -7.03 -0.41
C ALA A 13 -30.47 -8.52 -0.48
N VAL A 14 -30.96 -9.32 0.45
CA VAL A 14 -30.79 -10.79 0.39
C VAL A 14 -31.77 -11.37 -0.65
N VAL A 15 -31.27 -11.67 -1.84
CA VAL A 15 -32.04 -12.42 -2.87
C VAL A 15 -32.00 -13.90 -2.51
N VAL A 16 -33.04 -14.39 -1.83
CA VAL A 16 -33.17 -15.81 -1.47
C VAL A 16 -33.71 -16.60 -2.67
N CYS A 17 -32.82 -17.29 -3.40
CA CYS A 17 -33.21 -18.31 -4.38
C CYS A 17 -33.23 -19.71 -3.73
N GLY A 18 -34.39 -20.14 -3.25
CA GLY A 18 -34.96 -21.49 -3.34
C GLY A 18 -34.19 -22.77 -2.93
N ALA A 19 -32.97 -22.70 -2.37
CA ALA A 19 -32.25 -23.89 -1.89
C ALA A 19 -31.99 -23.79 -0.37
N GLN A 20 -32.26 -24.89 0.35
CA GLN A 20 -31.95 -25.03 1.77
C GLN A 20 -30.44 -25.11 1.96
N PHE A 21 -29.76 -23.96 1.95
CA PHE A 21 -28.38 -23.86 2.41
C PHE A 21 -28.40 -23.90 3.95
N ALA A 22 -27.57 -24.76 4.54
CA ALA A 22 -27.21 -24.61 5.94
C ALA A 22 -26.55 -23.23 6.09
N TRP A 23 -27.09 -22.40 6.97
CA TRP A 23 -26.67 -21.02 7.15
C TRP A 23 -25.33 -20.97 7.88
N ALA A 24 -24.23 -21.28 7.20
CA ALA A 24 -22.91 -21.20 7.79
C ALA A 24 -22.46 -19.73 7.89
N TYR A 25 -21.74 -19.39 8.96
CA TYR A 25 -20.99 -18.14 9.01
C TYR A 25 -19.92 -18.12 7.90
N PRO A 26 -19.67 -16.95 7.30
CA PRO A 26 -18.57 -16.81 6.35
C PRO A 26 -17.22 -16.96 7.06
N PRO A 27 -16.17 -17.44 6.36
CA PRO A 27 -14.80 -17.45 6.89
C PRO A 27 -14.26 -16.03 7.06
N ALA A 28 -13.13 -15.90 7.79
CA ALA A 28 -12.40 -14.64 7.88
C ALA A 28 -12.14 -14.02 6.51
N GLY A 29 -12.20 -12.69 6.43
CA GLY A 29 -11.97 -11.97 5.17
C GLY A 29 -12.49 -10.54 5.19
N TYR A 30 -12.42 -9.90 4.02
CA TYR A 30 -12.88 -8.53 3.82
C TYR A 30 -14.20 -8.49 3.07
N ASP A 31 -15.14 -7.72 3.59
CA ASP A 31 -16.38 -7.37 2.91
C ASP A 31 -16.31 -5.91 2.45
N VAL A 32 -16.61 -5.69 1.16
CA VAL A 32 -16.79 -4.35 0.61
C VAL A 32 -18.27 -4.15 0.33
N PHE A 33 -18.84 -3.10 0.88
CA PHE A 33 -20.25 -2.78 0.62
C PHE A 33 -20.48 -1.28 0.49
N ASN A 34 -21.41 -0.95 -0.41
CA ASN A 34 -21.96 0.39 -0.50
C ASN A 34 -22.74 0.67 0.79
N THR A 35 -22.52 1.84 1.35
CA THR A 35 -23.15 2.28 2.58
C THR A 35 -23.68 3.69 2.40
N SER A 36 -24.76 3.97 3.12
CA SER A 36 -25.36 5.29 3.20
C SER A 36 -25.44 5.68 4.67
N ALA A 37 -25.25 6.95 4.97
CA ALA A 37 -25.41 7.46 6.30
C ALA A 37 -26.14 8.80 6.28
N THR A 38 -26.85 9.05 7.37
CA THR A 38 -27.41 10.36 7.64
C THR A 38 -26.62 11.00 8.79
N ILE A 39 -26.02 12.17 8.55
CA ILE A 39 -25.42 12.97 9.62
C ILE A 39 -26.31 14.16 9.93
N GLU A 40 -26.54 14.37 11.22
CA GLU A 40 -27.08 15.62 11.74
C GLU A 40 -25.92 16.54 12.16
N VAL A 41 -25.77 17.71 11.53
CA VAL A 41 -24.72 18.70 11.83
C VAL A 41 -25.33 19.93 12.51
N PHE A 42 -24.73 20.35 13.62
CA PHE A 42 -25.15 21.52 14.39
C PHE A 42 -23.97 22.42 14.72
N ASP A 43 -24.10 23.73 14.45
CA ASP A 43 -23.14 24.75 14.86
C ASP A 43 -23.50 25.29 16.25
N PRO A 44 -22.70 24.99 17.30
CA PRO A 44 -22.98 25.49 18.64
C PRO A 44 -22.77 27.00 18.81
N GLY A 45 -22.10 27.67 17.86
CA GLY A 45 -21.83 29.11 17.89
C GLY A 45 -23.04 29.96 17.51
N ASP A 46 -24.01 29.38 16.81
CA ASP A 46 -25.20 30.08 16.33
C ASP A 46 -26.46 29.37 16.81
N SER A 47 -27.04 29.87 17.91
CA SER A 47 -28.32 29.38 18.46
C SER A 47 -29.51 29.53 17.51
N THR A 48 -29.34 30.16 16.35
CA THR A 48 -30.37 30.38 15.33
C THR A 48 -30.18 29.54 14.07
N LEU A 49 -29.06 28.84 13.91
CA LEU A 49 -28.82 28.02 12.72
C LEU A 49 -29.53 26.67 12.79
N LEU A 50 -30.10 26.33 11.64
CA LEU A 50 -30.79 25.08 11.36
C LEU A 50 -29.83 23.92 11.54
N THR A 51 -30.26 22.92 12.29
CA THR A 51 -29.76 21.56 12.14
C THR A 51 -29.84 21.17 10.66
N GLU A 52 -28.71 20.88 10.02
CA GLU A 52 -28.70 20.32 8.68
C GLU A 52 -28.60 18.79 8.78
N ILE A 53 -29.46 18.10 8.03
CA ILE A 53 -29.42 16.66 7.86
C ILE A 53 -28.75 16.39 6.52
N LEU A 54 -27.55 15.83 6.57
CA LEU A 54 -26.76 15.44 5.41
C LEU A 54 -27.03 13.97 5.08
N GLU A 55 -27.58 13.72 3.91
CA GLU A 55 -27.59 12.38 3.32
C GLU A 55 -26.24 12.15 2.63
N MET A 56 -25.59 11.05 2.97
CA MET A 56 -24.27 10.70 2.49
C MET A 56 -24.26 9.29 1.95
N ASP A 57 -23.57 9.09 0.84
CA ASP A 57 -23.40 7.79 0.20
C ASP A 57 -21.93 7.52 -0.06
N GLY A 58 -21.56 6.25 -0.05
CA GLY A 58 -20.21 5.83 -0.37
C GLY A 58 -20.01 4.35 -0.08
N TYR A 59 -18.83 3.98 0.40
CA TYR A 59 -18.50 2.58 0.66
C TYR A 59 -17.75 2.41 1.98
N ALA A 60 -17.82 1.18 2.50
CA ALA A 60 -17.07 0.72 3.64
C ALA A 60 -16.39 -0.61 3.30
N VAL A 61 -15.21 -0.81 3.88
CA VAL A 61 -14.48 -2.07 3.86
C VAL A 61 -14.39 -2.55 5.30
N VAL A 62 -14.94 -3.74 5.55
CA VAL A 62 -14.96 -4.36 6.88
C VAL A 62 -14.18 -5.66 6.82
N TRP A 63 -13.14 -5.75 7.65
CA TRP A 63 -12.49 -7.01 7.99
C TRP A 63 -13.34 -7.81 8.98
N ARG A 64 -13.34 -9.12 8.82
CA ARG A 64 -13.93 -10.09 9.75
C ARG A 64 -12.90 -11.16 10.11
N GLY A 65 -12.84 -11.52 11.39
CA GLY A 65 -12.14 -12.70 11.86
C GLY A 65 -12.92 -13.99 11.60
N ASP A 66 -12.35 -15.12 12.02
CA ASP A 66 -13.06 -16.40 12.00
C ASP A 66 -14.10 -16.46 13.13
N PRO A 67 -15.22 -17.18 12.94
CA PRO A 67 -16.18 -17.41 14.01
C PRO A 67 -15.56 -18.23 15.14
N TYR A 68 -15.70 -17.78 16.38
CA TYR A 68 -15.26 -18.50 17.57
C TYR A 68 -16.33 -18.48 18.68
N ASP A 69 -16.33 -19.47 19.57
CA ASP A 69 -17.22 -19.47 20.74
C ASP A 69 -16.65 -18.53 21.81
N ALA A 70 -17.30 -17.38 22.02
CA ALA A 70 -16.90 -16.40 23.04
C ALA A 70 -17.33 -16.81 24.46
N GLY A 71 -17.90 -18.01 24.62
CA GLY A 71 -18.36 -18.59 25.88
C GLY A 71 -19.87 -18.80 25.89
N GLY A 72 -20.31 -19.91 26.49
CA GLY A 72 -21.74 -20.24 26.62
C GLY A 72 -22.37 -20.80 25.35
N GLY A 73 -21.58 -21.19 24.35
CA GLY A 73 -22.05 -21.74 23.08
C GLY A 73 -22.49 -20.67 22.07
N TYR A 74 -22.11 -19.41 22.31
CA TYR A 74 -22.44 -18.28 21.44
C TYR A 74 -21.27 -18.02 20.48
N LEU A 75 -21.53 -18.22 19.19
CA LEU A 75 -20.56 -17.86 18.17
C LEU A 75 -20.45 -16.34 18.02
N ARG A 76 -19.21 -15.87 17.93
CA ARG A 76 -18.83 -14.47 17.76
C ARG A 76 -17.84 -14.36 16.60
N ILE A 77 -17.99 -13.30 15.82
CA ILE A 77 -17.05 -12.88 14.78
C ILE A 77 -16.62 -11.47 15.16
N ASP A 78 -15.33 -11.27 15.43
CA ASP A 78 -14.79 -9.92 15.58
C ASP A 78 -14.68 -9.26 14.21
N THR A 79 -15.06 -7.99 14.15
CA THR A 79 -15.03 -7.20 12.93
C THR A 79 -14.24 -5.92 13.14
N ARG A 80 -13.69 -5.37 12.05
CA ARG A 80 -12.98 -4.10 12.05
C ARG A 80 -13.29 -3.34 10.78
N MET A 81 -13.66 -2.07 10.89
CA MET A 81 -13.82 -1.21 9.73
C MET A 81 -12.46 -0.64 9.34
N ASP A 82 -11.96 -1.03 8.17
CA ASP A 82 -10.63 -0.66 7.67
C ASP A 82 -10.69 0.54 6.73
N THR A 83 -11.83 0.73 6.07
CA THR A 83 -12.09 1.92 5.25
C THR A 83 -13.54 2.34 5.39
N LEU A 84 -13.75 3.65 5.51
CA LEU A 84 -15.04 4.32 5.37
C LEU A 84 -14.79 5.56 4.53
N LEU A 85 -15.52 5.69 3.43
CA LEU A 85 -15.55 6.92 2.65
C LEU A 85 -17.01 7.21 2.30
N LEU A 86 -17.58 8.23 2.94
CA LEU A 86 -18.93 8.71 2.65
C LEU A 86 -18.84 10.14 2.13
N ARG A 87 -19.63 10.45 1.10
CA ARG A 87 -19.74 11.78 0.53
C ARG A 87 -21.17 12.28 0.64
N GLY A 88 -21.31 13.52 1.11
CA GLY A 88 -22.56 14.25 1.17
C GLY A 88 -22.38 15.67 0.67
N TYR A 89 -23.52 16.36 0.52
CA TYR A 89 -23.57 17.76 0.13
C TYR A 89 -24.18 18.57 1.27
N SER A 90 -23.54 19.67 1.65
CA SER A 90 -24.04 20.60 2.67
C SER A 90 -24.23 21.98 2.08
N ILE A 91 -25.40 22.57 2.25
CA ILE A 91 -25.61 23.96 1.85
C ILE A 91 -24.97 24.96 2.82
N ALA A 92 -24.72 24.54 4.08
CA ALA A 92 -24.16 25.40 5.12
C ALA A 92 -22.62 25.34 5.20
N PHE A 93 -22.01 24.20 4.86
CA PHE A 93 -20.59 23.91 5.11
C PHE A 93 -19.76 23.63 3.85
N GLY A 94 -20.28 23.88 2.66
CA GLY A 94 -19.54 23.78 1.38
C GLY A 94 -20.01 22.63 0.48
N ASP A 95 -19.52 22.63 -0.77
CA ASP A 95 -20.08 21.79 -1.85
C ASP A 95 -19.80 20.30 -1.67
N SER A 96 -18.93 19.89 -0.74
CA SER A 96 -18.78 18.47 -0.39
C SER A 96 -18.34 18.31 1.06
N VAL A 97 -19.01 17.38 1.74
CA VAL A 97 -18.66 16.88 3.08
C VAL A 97 -18.24 15.44 2.94
N PHE A 98 -17.14 15.07 3.59
CA PHE A 98 -16.64 13.70 3.60
C PHE A 98 -16.62 13.15 5.03
N ILE A 99 -17.01 11.89 5.20
CA ILE A 99 -16.61 11.10 6.36
C ILE A 99 -15.53 10.14 5.93
N VAL A 100 -14.41 10.17 6.64
CA VAL A 100 -13.34 9.18 6.52
C VAL A 100 -13.05 8.54 7.87
N LEU A 101 -12.50 7.33 7.91
CA LEU A 101 -12.05 6.75 9.18
C LEU A 101 -10.93 7.57 9.81
N ASP A 102 -10.95 7.67 11.14
CA ASP A 102 -9.80 8.14 11.90
C ASP A 102 -8.85 6.97 12.16
N ARG A 103 -7.74 6.92 11.42
CA ARG A 103 -6.74 5.84 11.56
C ARG A 103 -5.95 5.89 12.87
N THR A 104 -6.10 6.93 13.69
CA THR A 104 -5.44 6.98 15.01
C THR A 104 -6.10 6.08 16.04
N GLN A 105 -7.32 5.59 15.76
CA GLN A 105 -8.06 4.68 16.62
C GLN A 105 -8.74 3.59 15.79
N LEU A 106 -8.63 2.33 16.23
CA LEU A 106 -9.26 1.22 15.54
C LEU A 106 -10.79 1.32 15.62
N SER A 107 -11.49 1.07 14.51
CA SER A 107 -12.95 1.01 14.46
C SER A 107 -13.43 -0.43 14.55
N GLU A 108 -13.49 -0.95 15.78
CA GLU A 108 -13.77 -2.36 16.06
C GLU A 108 -15.28 -2.63 16.18
N GLY A 109 -15.67 -3.88 15.97
CA GLY A 109 -17.05 -4.34 16.08
C GLY A 109 -17.10 -5.84 16.33
N ALA A 110 -18.31 -6.36 16.44
CA ALA A 110 -18.53 -7.80 16.47
C ALA A 110 -19.90 -8.18 15.93
N ILE A 111 -20.01 -9.41 15.44
CA ILE A 111 -21.26 -10.10 15.14
C ILE A 111 -21.40 -11.25 16.13
N THR A 112 -22.44 -11.25 16.96
CA THR A 112 -22.65 -12.27 17.99
C THR A 112 -23.99 -12.95 17.82
N GLN A 113 -24.01 -14.27 17.90
CA GLN A 113 -25.21 -15.09 17.84
C GLN A 113 -26.21 -14.72 18.96
N GLN A 114 -27.51 -14.72 18.68
CA GLN A 114 -28.52 -14.42 19.71
C GLN A 114 -28.89 -15.65 20.58
N SER A 115 -28.61 -16.87 20.13
CA SER A 115 -28.95 -18.10 20.83
C SER A 115 -27.92 -19.21 20.56
N PRO A 116 -27.45 -19.95 21.59
CA PRO A 116 -26.41 -20.95 21.41
C PRO A 116 -26.82 -22.03 20.40
N GLY A 117 -25.93 -22.32 19.44
CA GLY A 117 -26.14 -23.36 18.42
C GLY A 117 -27.20 -23.05 17.36
N ILE A 118 -27.66 -21.80 17.25
CA ILE A 118 -28.55 -21.32 16.16
C ILE A 118 -27.90 -20.12 15.48
N ASP A 119 -27.25 -20.31 14.34
CA ASP A 119 -26.41 -19.29 13.67
C ASP A 119 -27.14 -17.96 13.39
N TRP A 120 -28.46 -18.00 13.18
CA TRP A 120 -29.27 -16.81 12.93
C TRP A 120 -30.57 -16.81 13.72
N PRO A 121 -31.00 -15.66 14.25
CA PRO A 121 -30.41 -14.31 14.09
C PRO A 121 -29.13 -14.05 14.90
N ALA A 122 -28.32 -13.09 14.44
CA ALA A 122 -27.14 -12.57 15.12
C ALA A 122 -27.25 -11.04 15.26
N ASP A 123 -26.72 -10.50 16.36
CA ASP A 123 -26.58 -9.07 16.61
C ASP A 123 -25.24 -8.58 16.06
N SER A 124 -25.21 -7.39 15.46
CA SER A 124 -23.97 -6.76 15.01
C SER A 124 -23.85 -5.33 15.54
N TYR A 125 -22.62 -4.92 15.87
CA TYR A 125 -22.30 -3.55 16.21
C TYR A 125 -20.91 -3.15 15.68
N PHE A 126 -20.71 -1.85 15.49
CA PHE A 126 -19.43 -1.24 15.15
C PHE A 126 -19.26 0.04 15.98
N ASP A 127 -18.11 0.17 16.62
CA ASP A 127 -17.62 1.43 17.14
C ASP A 127 -16.79 2.09 16.03
N ILE A 128 -17.26 3.21 15.49
CA ILE A 128 -16.66 3.86 14.33
C ILE A 128 -15.96 5.13 14.77
N ASN A 129 -14.63 5.14 14.62
CA ASN A 129 -13.80 6.33 14.78
C ASN A 129 -13.65 7.00 13.42
N TYR A 130 -14.15 8.22 13.29
CA TYR A 130 -14.20 8.93 12.01
C TYR A 130 -13.81 10.41 12.13
N LYS A 131 -13.34 10.97 11.01
CA LYS A 131 -13.13 12.40 10.79
C LYS A 131 -14.13 12.90 9.77
N VAL A 132 -14.62 14.12 9.99
CA VAL A 132 -15.44 14.84 9.02
C VAL A 132 -14.57 15.89 8.36
N ILE A 133 -14.50 15.88 7.03
CA ILE A 133 -13.70 16.81 6.22
C ILE A 133 -14.66 17.65 5.38
N PHE A 134 -14.51 18.96 5.45
CA PHE A 134 -15.21 19.94 4.61
C PHE A 134 -14.22 20.45 3.57
N THR A 135 -14.57 20.40 2.29
CA THR A 135 -13.59 20.71 1.22
C THR A 135 -13.50 22.16 0.80
N ASP A 136 -14.34 23.05 1.34
CA ASP A 136 -14.28 24.48 1.05
C ASP A 136 -14.23 25.30 2.34
N GLU A 137 -13.41 26.36 2.36
CA GLU A 137 -13.66 27.47 3.29
C GLU A 137 -15.00 28.12 2.92
N PRO A 138 -15.88 28.42 3.88
CA PRO A 138 -17.17 29.04 3.59
C PRO A 138 -16.93 30.35 2.85
N SER A 139 -17.37 30.40 1.58
CA SER A 139 -17.31 31.63 0.80
C SER A 139 -17.98 32.77 1.60
N PRO A 140 -17.33 33.94 1.72
CA PRO A 140 -17.87 35.04 2.53
C PRO A 140 -19.28 35.37 2.07
N PRO A 141 -20.22 35.64 2.99
CA PRO A 141 -21.63 35.83 2.66
C PRO A 141 -21.74 36.90 1.57
N LYS A 142 -22.33 36.52 0.43
CA LYS A 142 -22.56 37.41 -0.71
C LYS A 142 -23.23 38.69 -0.19
N SER A 143 -22.47 39.78 -0.15
CA SER A 143 -23.02 41.09 0.18
C SER A 143 -24.14 41.40 -0.80
N GLY A 144 -25.37 41.45 -0.28
CA GLY A 144 -26.55 41.68 -1.10
C GLY A 144 -26.46 43.04 -1.79
N GLY A 145 -26.22 43.03 -3.09
CA GLY A 145 -26.34 44.22 -3.94
C GLY A 145 -27.78 44.68 -3.97
N GLY A 146 -28.10 45.71 -3.17
CA GLY A 146 -29.38 46.40 -3.23
C GLY A 146 -29.53 47.21 -4.53
N PRO A 147 -30.70 47.18 -5.20
CA PRO A 147 -30.92 47.95 -6.41
C PRO A 147 -31.10 49.43 -6.07
N GLY A 148 -30.44 50.31 -6.84
CA GLY A 148 -30.57 51.75 -6.73
C GLY A 148 -32.01 52.23 -6.94
N GLY A 149 -32.48 53.10 -6.04
CA GLY A 149 -33.77 53.77 -6.12
C GLY A 149 -33.78 55.08 -5.35
N SER A 150 -34.11 56.16 -6.04
CA SER A 150 -34.11 57.57 -5.63
C SER A 150 -34.95 57.92 -4.39
N GLY A 151 -34.39 58.77 -3.54
CA GLY A 151 -35.02 59.96 -2.95
C GLY A 151 -36.24 59.80 -2.03
N ALA A 152 -36.02 59.93 -0.71
CA ALA A 152 -36.86 60.73 0.18
C ALA A 152 -36.18 60.92 1.54
N THR A 153 -36.10 62.18 1.97
CA THR A 153 -35.66 62.66 3.27
C THR A 153 -36.48 62.09 4.42
N HIS A 154 -35.86 61.64 5.51
CA HIS A 154 -36.26 61.97 6.89
C HIS A 154 -35.15 61.68 7.92
N ARG A 155 -34.93 62.67 8.79
CA ARG A 155 -34.00 62.70 9.94
C ARG A 155 -34.38 61.72 11.06
N ALA A 156 -33.36 61.06 11.62
CA ALA A 156 -32.99 60.93 13.05
C ALA A 156 -31.84 59.89 13.07
N GLY A 157 -30.60 60.15 13.47
CA GLY A 157 -30.11 60.96 14.57
C GLY A 157 -29.87 60.06 15.77
N PHE A 158 -28.71 59.39 15.85
CA PHE A 158 -27.90 59.24 17.06
C PHE A 158 -26.48 58.83 16.67
N ASP A 159 -25.55 59.49 17.33
CA ASP A 159 -24.12 59.62 17.08
C ASP A 159 -23.39 58.82 18.16
N TYR A 160 -22.40 58.00 17.79
CA TYR A 160 -21.22 57.72 18.63
C TYR A 160 -20.07 57.25 17.73
N ASP A 161 -19.14 58.18 17.57
CA ASP A 161 -17.79 58.08 17.04
C ASP A 161 -16.88 57.25 17.98
N LEU A 162 -15.98 56.43 17.41
CA LEU A 162 -14.54 56.35 17.79
C LEU A 162 -13.77 55.28 16.98
N ASP A 163 -12.84 55.81 16.19
CA ASP A 163 -11.47 55.33 15.88
C ASP A 163 -11.21 53.98 15.18
N SER A 164 -10.96 54.13 13.86
CA SER A 164 -9.76 53.72 13.12
C SER A 164 -8.87 52.58 13.67
N ARG A 165 -8.72 51.53 12.85
CA ARG A 165 -7.41 51.09 12.32
C ARG A 165 -7.60 50.28 11.04
N SER A 166 -7.01 50.80 9.97
CA SER A 166 -6.89 50.21 8.65
C SER A 166 -5.96 49.00 8.65
N GLY A 167 -6.45 47.87 8.14
CA GLY A 167 -5.65 46.79 7.61
C GLY A 167 -6.36 46.24 6.38
N GLN A 168 -5.95 46.69 5.19
CA GLN A 168 -6.34 46.07 3.93
C GLN A 168 -5.82 44.63 3.93
N LEU A 169 -6.72 43.66 3.87
CA LEU A 169 -6.42 42.32 3.39
C LEU A 169 -6.79 42.29 1.91
N GLU A 170 -5.79 42.04 1.07
CA GLU A 170 -5.93 41.71 -0.35
C GLU A 170 -6.80 40.44 -0.51
N PRO A 171 -7.58 40.31 -1.60
CA PRO A 171 -8.38 39.11 -1.85
C PRO A 171 -7.47 37.94 -2.26
N SER A 172 -7.47 36.86 -1.49
CA SER A 172 -6.86 35.58 -1.88
C SER A 172 -7.62 34.96 -3.05
N GLY A 173 -6.90 34.70 -4.16
CA GLY A 173 -7.43 34.05 -5.35
C GLY A 173 -7.77 32.55 -5.15
N PRO A 174 -8.43 31.91 -6.13
CA PRO A 174 -8.82 30.51 -6.05
C PRO A 174 -7.60 29.57 -6.00
N THR A 175 -7.64 28.60 -5.09
CA THR A 175 -6.59 27.59 -4.89
C THR A 175 -6.59 26.54 -6.02
N SER A 176 -5.46 26.40 -6.71
CA SER A 176 -5.22 25.35 -7.72
C SER A 176 -5.19 23.95 -7.09
N LYS A 177 -5.91 22.98 -7.65
CA LYS A 177 -5.80 21.55 -7.28
C LYS A 177 -4.65 20.90 -8.09
N SER A 178 -3.78 20.17 -7.40
CA SER A 178 -2.60 19.52 -7.98
C SER A 178 -2.96 18.30 -8.84
N ALA A 179 -2.07 17.99 -9.80
CA ALA A 179 -2.25 16.98 -10.86
C ALA A 179 -1.95 15.54 -10.41
N GLY A 180 -2.43 15.13 -9.23
CA GLY A 180 -2.26 13.77 -8.71
C GLY A 180 -3.30 12.78 -9.24
N ARG A 181 -2.87 11.59 -9.65
CA ARG A 181 -3.75 10.46 -10.04
C ARG A 181 -4.30 9.77 -8.79
N ALA A 182 -5.54 10.06 -8.41
CA ALA A 182 -6.27 9.21 -7.47
C ALA A 182 -6.83 7.98 -8.23
N VAL A 183 -6.31 6.78 -7.97
CA VAL A 183 -6.89 5.53 -8.50
C VAL A 183 -8.13 5.22 -7.69
N LEU A 184 -9.28 5.14 -8.36
CA LEU A 184 -10.58 4.95 -7.70
C LEU A 184 -11.06 3.52 -7.92
N PRO A 185 -11.49 2.79 -6.89
CA PRO A 185 -12.25 1.56 -7.12
C PRO A 185 -13.46 1.89 -8.00
N ASP A 186 -13.61 1.19 -9.13
CA ASP A 186 -14.72 1.35 -10.08
C ASP A 186 -14.91 2.72 -10.73
N GLY A 187 -13.89 3.58 -10.74
CA GLY A 187 -14.00 4.96 -11.20
C GLY A 187 -13.28 5.33 -12.50
N VAL A 188 -13.45 6.59 -12.86
CA VAL A 188 -12.74 7.28 -13.93
C VAL A 188 -11.94 8.42 -13.31
N SER A 189 -10.67 8.54 -13.67
CA SER A 189 -9.79 9.61 -13.19
C SER A 189 -9.12 10.33 -14.37
N VAL A 190 -8.60 11.53 -14.13
CA VAL A 190 -7.82 12.30 -15.11
C VAL A 190 -6.44 12.64 -14.57
N GLU A 191 -5.45 12.61 -15.44
CA GLU A 191 -4.09 13.06 -15.19
C GLU A 191 -3.71 14.07 -16.28
N LEU A 192 -3.04 15.16 -15.90
CA LEU A 192 -2.47 16.11 -16.85
C LEU A 192 -1.05 15.72 -17.24
N SER A 193 -0.71 15.83 -18.52
CA SER A 193 0.66 15.69 -19.01
C SER A 193 0.94 16.58 -20.22
N GLY A 194 2.16 16.53 -20.75
CA GLY A 194 2.60 17.31 -21.90
C GLY A 194 3.40 18.56 -21.51
N LEU A 195 3.97 19.23 -22.50
CA LEU A 195 4.79 20.44 -22.30
C LEU A 195 3.97 21.60 -21.71
N GLY A 196 2.65 21.56 -21.85
CA GLY A 196 1.73 22.52 -21.27
C GLY A 196 1.37 22.24 -19.80
N ALA A 197 1.70 21.09 -19.24
CA ALA A 197 1.38 20.79 -17.84
C ALA A 197 2.41 21.42 -16.88
N ALA A 198 1.94 22.14 -15.86
CA ALA A 198 2.75 22.69 -14.77
C ALA A 198 2.24 22.15 -13.43
N GLY A 199 3.10 22.08 -12.41
CA GLY A 199 2.75 21.65 -11.04
C GLY A 199 1.78 22.60 -10.33
N GLY A 200 0.53 22.65 -10.79
CA GLY A 200 -0.54 23.55 -10.31
C GLY A 200 -1.25 24.36 -11.40
N GLY A 201 -0.89 24.23 -12.68
CA GLY A 201 -1.49 25.02 -13.77
C GLY A 201 -1.23 24.47 -15.16
N ILE A 202 -1.71 25.17 -16.19
CA ILE A 202 -1.47 24.86 -17.61
C ILE A 202 -0.75 26.04 -18.26
N TYR A 203 0.43 25.81 -18.85
CA TYR A 203 1.12 26.83 -19.63
C TYR A 203 0.37 27.14 -20.93
N ALA A 204 0.16 28.44 -21.18
CA ALA A 204 -0.37 28.92 -22.44
C ALA A 204 0.68 28.78 -23.56
N GLY A 205 0.29 28.25 -24.73
CA GLY A 205 1.16 28.08 -25.91
C GLY A 205 1.49 26.62 -26.26
N PRO A 206 2.06 25.81 -25.35
CA PRO A 206 2.34 24.39 -25.61
C PRO A 206 1.08 23.52 -25.57
N GLU A 207 1.21 22.28 -26.05
CA GLU A 207 0.14 21.28 -25.97
C GLU A 207 -0.02 20.75 -24.55
N VAL A 208 -1.27 20.60 -24.13
CA VAL A 208 -1.69 19.95 -22.89
C VAL A 208 -2.45 18.68 -23.22
N ASN A 209 -2.14 17.60 -22.51
CA ASN A 209 -2.74 16.29 -22.67
C ASN A 209 -3.52 15.92 -21.38
N PHE A 210 -4.82 15.67 -21.52
CA PHE A 210 -5.66 15.07 -20.49
C PHE A 210 -5.68 13.55 -20.71
N ASN A 211 -4.95 12.80 -19.89
CA ASN A 211 -5.00 11.35 -19.89
C ASN A 211 -6.16 10.89 -19.00
N ILE A 212 -7.16 10.26 -19.58
CA ILE A 212 -8.31 9.71 -18.88
C ILE A 212 -8.04 8.23 -18.58
N TYR A 213 -8.16 7.83 -17.32
CA TYR A 213 -7.97 6.46 -16.87
C TYR A 213 -9.28 5.86 -16.35
N TYR A 214 -9.35 4.54 -16.38
CA TYR A 214 -10.42 3.75 -15.80
C TYR A 214 -9.85 2.71 -14.83
N SER A 215 -10.68 2.32 -13.88
CA SER A 215 -10.47 1.19 -12.99
C SER A 215 -11.81 0.52 -12.74
N ALA A 216 -11.88 -0.80 -12.92
CA ALA A 216 -13.07 -1.61 -12.78
C ALA A 216 -12.78 -2.75 -11.81
N TYR A 217 -13.12 -2.56 -10.53
CA TYR A 217 -12.91 -3.50 -9.43
C TYR A 217 -14.22 -4.16 -8.95
N HIS A 218 -15.27 -4.11 -9.76
CA HIS A 218 -16.54 -4.74 -9.44
C HIS A 218 -16.50 -6.25 -9.67
N ASP A 219 -17.24 -7.04 -8.87
CA ASP A 219 -17.39 -8.50 -9.03
C ASP A 219 -18.03 -8.95 -10.37
N THR A 220 -18.49 -8.00 -11.19
CA THR A 220 -19.16 -8.25 -12.46
C THR A 220 -18.45 -7.57 -13.62
N ILE A 221 -18.41 -8.27 -14.76
CA ILE A 221 -17.77 -7.77 -15.97
C ILE A 221 -18.58 -6.62 -16.58
N VAL A 222 -17.94 -5.47 -16.81
CA VAL A 222 -18.53 -4.31 -17.48
C VAL A 222 -18.81 -4.66 -18.95
N LYS A 223 -20.08 -4.56 -19.34
CA LYS A 223 -20.59 -4.88 -20.68
C LYS A 223 -20.69 -3.68 -21.61
N GLY A 224 -20.83 -2.50 -21.06
CA GLY A 224 -20.91 -1.31 -21.86
C GLY A 224 -20.57 -0.09 -21.04
N VAL A 225 -20.03 0.90 -21.72
CA VAL A 225 -19.60 2.17 -21.16
C VAL A 225 -20.23 3.27 -21.98
N THR A 226 -20.71 4.30 -21.31
CA THR A 226 -21.18 5.52 -21.94
C THR A 226 -20.73 6.67 -21.06
N ASN A 227 -19.63 7.32 -21.45
CA ASN A 227 -19.00 8.41 -20.71
C ASN A 227 -18.82 9.62 -21.63
N GLY A 228 -18.97 10.83 -21.10
CA GLY A 228 -18.75 12.07 -21.84
C GLY A 228 -17.81 12.99 -21.08
N PHE A 229 -16.79 13.53 -21.74
CA PHE A 229 -15.82 14.45 -21.15
C PHE A 229 -16.01 15.83 -21.78
N ARG A 230 -16.31 16.84 -20.97
CA ARG A 230 -16.47 18.22 -21.39
C ARG A 230 -15.26 19.03 -20.98
N ILE A 231 -14.56 19.59 -21.97
CA ILE A 231 -13.54 20.62 -21.78
C ILE A 231 -14.22 21.98 -21.89
N TYR A 232 -14.09 22.81 -20.86
CA TYR A 232 -14.73 24.13 -20.82
C TYR A 232 -13.90 25.12 -20.01
N SER A 233 -14.14 26.41 -20.22
CA SER A 233 -13.49 27.47 -19.44
C SER A 233 -14.52 28.38 -18.78
N PRO A 234 -14.60 28.43 -17.44
CA PRO A 234 -15.41 29.42 -16.74
C PRO A 234 -14.96 30.86 -17.02
N GLY A 235 -13.64 31.05 -17.23
CA GLY A 235 -13.03 32.34 -17.57
C GLY A 235 -13.16 32.75 -19.03
N GLY A 236 -13.82 31.94 -19.88
CA GLY A 236 -13.99 32.23 -21.30
C GLY A 236 -12.72 32.03 -22.14
N ALA A 237 -11.80 31.18 -21.67
CA ALA A 237 -10.62 30.81 -22.44
C ALA A 237 -11.01 30.18 -23.78
N SER A 238 -10.17 30.38 -24.79
CA SER A 238 -10.22 29.63 -26.05
C SER A 238 -9.02 28.70 -26.19
N TRP A 239 -9.24 27.51 -26.73
CA TRP A 239 -8.22 26.50 -26.98
C TRP A 239 -8.31 26.01 -28.43
N THR A 240 -7.34 25.25 -28.92
CA THR A 240 -7.44 24.61 -30.23
C THR A 240 -8.45 23.47 -30.17
N PRO A 241 -9.26 23.23 -31.21
CA PRO A 241 -10.16 22.08 -31.28
C PRO A 241 -9.49 20.79 -30.73
N PRO A 242 -10.03 20.20 -29.65
CA PRO A 242 -9.42 19.05 -29.00
C PRO A 242 -9.29 17.88 -29.96
N VAL A 243 -8.11 17.27 -29.96
CA VAL A 243 -7.83 16.01 -30.67
C VAL A 243 -7.83 14.90 -29.63
N TYR A 244 -8.30 13.71 -29.96
CA TYR A 244 -8.30 12.58 -29.03
C TYR A 244 -7.71 11.32 -29.65
N GLU A 245 -7.14 10.49 -28.79
CA GLU A 245 -6.63 9.16 -29.10
C GLU A 245 -7.22 8.18 -28.07
N ILE A 246 -8.00 7.20 -28.53
CA ILE A 246 -8.49 6.13 -27.64
C ILE A 246 -7.38 5.10 -27.47
N ASP A 247 -7.20 4.61 -26.25
CA ASP A 247 -6.31 3.50 -26.01
C ASP A 247 -6.87 2.21 -26.64
N SER A 248 -6.09 1.57 -27.50
CA SER A 248 -6.53 0.37 -28.21
C SER A 248 -6.82 -0.79 -27.27
N THR A 249 -6.16 -0.85 -26.11
CA THR A 249 -6.42 -1.88 -25.08
C THR A 249 -7.79 -1.70 -24.45
N PHE A 250 -8.24 -0.45 -24.26
CA PHE A 250 -9.57 -0.17 -23.75
C PHE A 250 -10.66 -0.65 -24.72
N CYS A 251 -10.56 -0.30 -26.00
CA CYS A 251 -11.53 -0.76 -26.99
C CYS A 251 -11.48 -2.28 -27.23
N ALA A 252 -10.34 -2.94 -26.97
CA ALA A 252 -10.23 -4.39 -27.10
C ALA A 252 -11.15 -5.17 -26.14
N TYR A 253 -11.58 -4.56 -25.04
CA TYR A 253 -12.58 -5.15 -24.14
C TYR A 253 -14.01 -5.15 -24.70
N PHE A 254 -14.31 -4.44 -25.79
CA PHE A 254 -15.66 -4.24 -26.30
C PHE A 254 -15.75 -4.67 -27.77
N ASP A 255 -16.21 -5.90 -27.98
CA ASP A 255 -16.20 -6.59 -29.28
C ASP A 255 -17.32 -6.17 -30.25
N LEU A 256 -18.41 -5.57 -29.76
CA LEU A 256 -19.53 -5.15 -30.61
C LEU A 256 -19.25 -3.77 -31.22
N TYR A 257 -18.84 -2.83 -30.38
CA TYR A 257 -18.75 -1.42 -30.72
C TYR A 257 -17.84 -0.70 -29.73
N CYS A 258 -16.94 0.15 -30.24
CA CYS A 258 -16.20 1.14 -29.46
C CYS A 258 -16.02 2.37 -30.35
N ALA A 259 -16.63 3.50 -29.99
CA ALA A 259 -16.58 4.71 -30.81
C ALA A 259 -16.60 5.98 -29.98
N VAL A 260 -16.07 7.04 -30.58
CA VAL A 260 -16.12 8.40 -30.05
C VAL A 260 -17.16 9.20 -30.80
N ASN A 261 -17.94 9.98 -30.05
CA ASN A 261 -18.83 11.00 -30.58
C ASN A 261 -18.32 12.38 -30.15
N GLU A 262 -18.31 13.29 -31.10
CA GLU A 262 -17.81 14.65 -30.94
C GLU A 262 -18.99 15.62 -30.87
N PHE A 263 -18.99 16.53 -29.91
CA PHE A 263 -19.97 17.60 -29.82
C PHE A 263 -19.27 18.93 -29.56
N ASN A 264 -19.48 19.89 -30.46
CA ASN A 264 -18.92 21.24 -30.38
C ASN A 264 -17.40 21.23 -30.18
N LEU A 265 -16.59 20.54 -31.00
CA LEU A 265 -15.12 20.62 -30.93
C LEU A 265 -14.60 21.90 -31.61
N ASP A 266 -15.03 23.07 -31.12
CA ASP A 266 -14.68 24.35 -31.73
C ASP A 266 -13.60 25.12 -30.97
N GLY A 267 -13.17 24.63 -29.81
CA GLY A 267 -12.13 25.26 -29.02
C GLY A 267 -12.64 26.39 -28.13
N SER A 268 -13.95 26.49 -27.91
CA SER A 268 -14.54 27.62 -27.17
C SER A 268 -15.81 27.24 -26.42
N GLY A 269 -16.03 27.91 -25.29
CA GLY A 269 -17.22 27.67 -24.47
C GLY A 269 -17.18 26.29 -23.80
N ALA A 270 -17.61 25.24 -24.52
CA ALA A 270 -17.58 23.87 -24.05
C ALA A 270 -17.54 22.84 -25.20
N ASP A 271 -16.45 22.08 -25.24
CA ASP A 271 -16.21 20.99 -26.18
C ASP A 271 -16.47 19.66 -25.47
N THR A 272 -17.20 18.74 -26.09
CA THR A 272 -17.52 17.44 -25.48
C THR A 272 -17.07 16.28 -26.36
N ILE A 273 -16.33 15.36 -25.75
CA ILE A 273 -15.88 14.10 -26.35
C ILE A 273 -16.54 12.96 -25.59
N GLY A 274 -17.39 12.21 -26.27
CA GLY A 274 -18.10 11.08 -25.69
C GLY A 274 -17.53 9.75 -26.16
N ILE A 275 -17.34 8.79 -25.26
CA ILE A 275 -16.99 7.41 -25.59
C ILE A 275 -18.18 6.48 -25.32
N ASN A 276 -18.46 5.62 -26.28
CA ASN A 276 -19.44 4.54 -26.13
C ASN A 276 -18.82 3.24 -26.61
N ALA A 277 -18.80 2.26 -25.73
CA ALA A 277 -18.38 0.93 -26.08
C ALA A 277 -19.34 -0.11 -25.51
N VAL A 278 -19.61 -1.17 -26.26
CA VAL A 278 -20.56 -2.22 -25.93
C VAL A 278 -19.97 -3.56 -26.32
N ARG A 279 -20.32 -4.60 -25.56
CA ARG A 279 -19.97 -5.98 -25.89
C ARG A 279 -21.15 -6.88 -26.24
N MET A 280 -20.82 -7.96 -26.94
CA MET A 280 -21.59 -9.19 -27.10
C MET A 280 -20.99 -10.38 -26.34
N THR A 281 -19.65 -10.54 -26.31
CA THR A 281 -19.01 -11.75 -25.75
C THR A 281 -17.91 -11.48 -24.71
N ALA A 282 -16.87 -10.71 -25.03
CA ALA A 282 -15.80 -10.32 -24.10
C ALA A 282 -16.07 -8.91 -23.55
N GLY A 283 -15.87 -8.69 -22.24
CA GLY A 283 -16.08 -7.39 -21.58
C GLY A 283 -14.90 -7.04 -20.71
N MET A 284 -14.92 -5.85 -20.11
CA MET A 284 -13.86 -5.42 -19.22
C MET A 284 -14.00 -6.15 -17.86
N PRO A 285 -13.07 -7.06 -17.51
CA PRO A 285 -13.19 -7.88 -16.30
C PRO A 285 -12.94 -7.06 -15.02
N SER A 286 -13.33 -7.65 -13.89
CA SER A 286 -12.95 -7.15 -12.56
C SER A 286 -11.42 -7.11 -12.42
N GLY A 287 -10.89 -6.09 -11.76
CA GLY A 287 -9.46 -5.82 -11.62
C GLY A 287 -8.84 -5.07 -12.81
N SER A 288 -9.56 -4.85 -13.92
CA SER A 288 -9.02 -4.11 -15.05
C SER A 288 -8.83 -2.64 -14.70
N SER A 289 -7.64 -2.12 -14.95
CA SER A 289 -7.37 -0.69 -14.92
C SER A 289 -6.46 -0.32 -16.08
N GLY A 290 -6.53 0.94 -16.51
CA GLY A 290 -5.69 1.39 -17.62
C GLY A 290 -6.08 2.77 -18.11
N LYS A 291 -5.40 3.21 -19.17
CA LYS A 291 -5.74 4.45 -19.86
C LYS A 291 -6.92 4.19 -20.80
N MET A 292 -7.94 5.03 -20.74
CA MET A 292 -9.10 5.01 -21.62
C MET A 292 -8.83 5.80 -22.90
N MET A 293 -8.41 7.06 -22.75
CA MET A 293 -8.14 7.95 -23.87
C MET A 293 -7.21 9.10 -23.46
N THR A 294 -6.59 9.72 -24.45
CA THR A 294 -5.85 10.98 -24.31
C THR A 294 -6.59 12.06 -25.07
N ILE A 295 -6.85 13.22 -24.45
CA ILE A 295 -7.40 14.40 -25.12
C ILE A 295 -6.32 15.48 -25.14
N THR A 296 -5.92 15.91 -26.33
CA THR A 296 -4.88 16.91 -26.56
C THR A 296 -5.51 18.22 -27.02
N THR A 297 -5.11 19.32 -26.38
CA THR A 297 -5.47 20.67 -26.82
C THR A 297 -4.31 21.63 -26.56
N ARG A 298 -4.47 22.90 -26.94
CA ARG A 298 -3.48 23.96 -26.80
C ARG A 298 -4.19 25.26 -26.53
N LEU A 299 -3.76 26.01 -25.52
CA LEU A 299 -4.28 27.35 -25.25
C LEU A 299 -3.44 28.40 -25.99
N ASP A 300 -4.09 29.45 -26.48
CA ASP A 300 -3.40 30.64 -27.01
C ASP A 300 -2.64 31.34 -25.86
N THR A 301 -1.46 31.90 -26.13
CA THR A 301 -0.66 32.62 -25.12
C THR A 301 -1.42 33.79 -24.49
N LEU A 302 -2.41 34.34 -25.18
CA LEU A 302 -3.30 35.40 -24.66
C LEU A 302 -4.28 34.92 -23.57
N GLN A 303 -4.38 33.61 -23.34
CA GLN A 303 -5.31 33.03 -22.34
C GLN A 303 -4.70 32.91 -20.95
N ALA A 304 -3.45 33.35 -20.73
CA ALA A 304 -2.87 33.37 -19.40
C ALA A 304 -3.72 34.23 -18.44
N GLY A 305 -3.96 33.70 -17.23
CA GLY A 305 -4.87 34.25 -16.23
C GLY A 305 -6.31 33.74 -16.32
N THR A 306 -6.65 32.94 -17.34
CA THR A 306 -7.94 32.22 -17.39
C THR A 306 -7.85 30.86 -16.70
N GLU A 307 -8.94 30.09 -16.74
CA GLU A 307 -9.02 28.73 -16.18
C GLU A 307 -9.51 27.76 -17.24
N LEU A 308 -8.93 26.57 -17.32
CA LEU A 308 -9.43 25.48 -18.17
C LEU A 308 -9.84 24.31 -17.29
N CYS A 309 -11.04 23.78 -17.53
CA CYS A 309 -11.62 22.68 -16.78
C CYS A 309 -11.95 21.50 -17.68
N ILE A 310 -11.83 20.29 -17.15
CA ILE A 310 -12.41 19.06 -17.71
C ILE A 310 -13.36 18.44 -16.71
N ASP A 311 -14.53 18.03 -17.16
CA ASP A 311 -15.55 17.42 -16.32
C ASP A 311 -16.30 16.30 -17.03
N SER A 312 -16.99 15.48 -16.26
CA SER A 312 -17.99 14.56 -16.75
C SER A 312 -19.14 15.34 -17.39
N SER A 313 -19.72 14.76 -18.42
CA SER A 313 -20.83 15.33 -19.13
C SER A 313 -21.72 14.22 -19.70
N PHE A 314 -22.98 14.57 -19.89
CA PHE A 314 -23.95 13.65 -20.44
C PHE A 314 -23.65 13.33 -21.91
N TYR A 315 -23.49 12.04 -22.19
CA TYR A 315 -23.35 11.52 -23.54
C TYR A 315 -24.68 11.61 -24.30
N ARG A 316 -24.76 12.46 -25.32
CA ARG A 316 -25.97 12.55 -26.17
C ARG A 316 -25.96 11.41 -27.20
N PRO A 317 -27.13 10.83 -27.57
CA PRO A 317 -28.50 11.25 -27.23
C PRO A 317 -29.09 10.58 -25.98
N SER A 318 -28.46 9.52 -25.43
CA SER A 318 -29.03 8.74 -24.32
C SER A 318 -29.02 9.50 -22.99
N GLY A 319 -28.12 10.47 -22.82
CA GLY A 319 -28.06 11.34 -21.63
C GLY A 319 -27.57 10.62 -20.39
N HIS A 320 -26.73 9.59 -20.53
CA HIS A 320 -26.33 8.73 -19.43
C HIS A 320 -24.80 8.70 -19.26
N TRP A 321 -24.33 8.84 -18.02
CA TRP A 321 -22.97 8.55 -17.58
C TRP A 321 -23.05 7.23 -16.82
N LEU A 322 -22.80 6.10 -17.50
CA LEU A 322 -23.15 4.78 -16.98
C LEU A 322 -22.20 3.70 -17.50
N TRP A 323 -21.86 2.77 -16.60
CA TRP A 323 -21.30 1.47 -16.92
C TRP A 323 -22.37 0.40 -16.69
N ALA A 324 -22.60 -0.43 -17.71
CA ALA A 324 -23.58 -1.51 -17.66
C ALA A 324 -22.91 -2.82 -17.24
N TYR A 325 -23.45 -3.50 -16.22
CA TYR A 325 -22.91 -4.74 -15.68
C TYR A 325 -23.85 -5.92 -15.98
N GLY A 326 -23.32 -7.09 -16.35
CA GLY A 326 -24.10 -8.34 -16.41
C GLY A 326 -25.28 -8.39 -17.40
N ALA A 327 -26.15 -9.41 -17.24
CA ALA A 327 -27.44 -9.53 -17.96
C ALA A 327 -28.63 -9.03 -17.12
N VAL A 328 -28.34 -8.67 -15.86
CA VAL A 328 -29.29 -8.10 -14.90
C VAL A 328 -29.14 -6.59 -15.00
N VAL A 329 -30.24 -5.85 -14.96
CA VAL A 329 -30.40 -4.45 -15.40
C VAL A 329 -29.73 -3.44 -14.44
N GLY A 330 -28.46 -3.65 -14.08
CA GLY A 330 -27.66 -2.75 -13.27
C GLY A 330 -26.77 -1.90 -14.15
N SER A 331 -27.06 -0.59 -14.21
CA SER A 331 -26.13 0.40 -14.72
C SER A 331 -25.67 1.26 -13.55
N ILE A 332 -24.37 1.37 -13.33
CA ILE A 332 -23.79 2.18 -12.24
C ILE A 332 -23.05 3.36 -12.89
N PRO A 333 -23.28 4.60 -12.44
CA PRO A 333 -22.44 5.72 -12.83
C PRO A 333 -21.05 5.51 -12.20
N PRO A 334 -19.97 5.34 -12.99
CA PRO A 334 -18.64 5.21 -12.40
C PRO A 334 -18.29 6.52 -11.65
N PRO A 335 -17.67 6.46 -10.46
CA PRO A 335 -17.20 7.64 -9.75
C PRO A 335 -16.33 8.54 -10.63
N TRP A 336 -16.57 9.83 -10.53
CA TRP A 336 -15.79 10.90 -11.16
C TRP A 336 -15.75 12.09 -10.18
N TYR A 337 -14.56 12.59 -9.87
CA TYR A 337 -14.37 13.67 -8.89
C TYR A 337 -14.13 15.04 -9.52
N GLY A 338 -14.36 15.20 -10.82
CA GLY A 338 -14.33 16.51 -11.44
C GLY A 338 -15.49 17.41 -11.01
N PRO A 339 -15.52 18.68 -11.47
CA PRO A 339 -14.62 19.23 -12.47
C PRO A 339 -13.18 19.35 -11.98
N TYR A 340 -12.23 19.00 -12.85
CA TYR A 340 -10.81 19.27 -12.63
C TYR A 340 -10.45 20.53 -13.38
N CYS A 341 -10.02 21.56 -12.66
CA CYS A 341 -9.77 22.90 -13.17
C CYS A 341 -8.34 23.34 -12.87
N TRP A 342 -7.72 24.01 -13.85
CA TRP A 342 -6.36 24.51 -13.75
C TRP A 342 -6.27 25.94 -14.22
N SER A 343 -5.52 26.76 -13.47
CA SER A 343 -5.17 28.11 -13.89
C SER A 343 -4.23 28.08 -15.08
N VAL A 344 -4.52 28.89 -16.09
CA VAL A 344 -3.69 29.04 -17.27
C VAL A 344 -2.61 30.06 -16.95
N ILE A 345 -1.34 29.69 -17.04
CA ILE A 345 -0.21 30.55 -16.69
C ILE A 345 0.66 30.86 -17.90
N ASN A 346 1.34 32.01 -17.88
CA ASN A 346 2.30 32.35 -18.92
C ASN A 346 3.48 31.37 -18.88
N LEU A 347 3.98 30.97 -20.05
CA LEU A 347 5.30 30.37 -20.14
C LEU A 347 6.31 31.36 -19.51
N PRO A 348 7.21 30.89 -18.63
CA PRO A 348 8.28 31.75 -18.12
C PRO A 348 9.06 32.29 -19.31
N ASP A 349 9.23 33.61 -19.35
CA ASP A 349 9.96 34.28 -20.41
C ASP A 349 11.41 33.80 -20.37
N THR A 350 11.77 32.89 -21.28
CA THR A 350 13.12 32.33 -21.36
C THR A 350 14.12 33.31 -21.96
N THR A 351 13.74 34.57 -22.21
CA THR A 351 14.67 35.64 -22.57
C THR A 351 15.40 36.19 -21.34
N GLU A 352 16.11 35.31 -20.60
CA GLU A 352 17.17 35.80 -19.73
C GLU A 352 18.23 36.52 -20.60
N PRO A 353 18.74 37.69 -20.18
CA PRO A 353 19.73 38.42 -20.95
C PRO A 353 21.02 37.61 -21.04
N ALA A 354 21.44 37.28 -22.26
CA ALA A 354 22.69 36.58 -22.53
C ALA A 354 23.84 37.19 -21.71
N TRP A 355 24.39 36.39 -20.79
CA TRP A 355 25.61 36.75 -20.07
C TRP A 355 26.73 37.11 -21.05
N PRO A 356 27.53 38.16 -20.80
CA PRO A 356 28.63 38.53 -21.68
C PRO A 356 29.63 37.37 -21.76
N PRO A 357 30.17 37.06 -22.95
CA PRO A 357 31.03 35.90 -23.13
C PRO A 357 32.29 36.04 -22.27
N HIS A 358 32.49 35.09 -21.36
CA HIS A 358 33.74 34.95 -20.63
C HIS A 358 34.86 34.63 -21.62
N VAL A 359 35.78 35.58 -21.78
CA VAL A 359 37.04 35.42 -22.49
C VAL A 359 37.91 34.46 -21.69
N VAL A 360 38.11 33.25 -22.21
CA VAL A 360 39.09 32.29 -21.69
C VAL A 360 40.42 32.57 -22.37
N ASP A 361 41.41 33.04 -21.61
CA ASP A 361 42.81 33.17 -22.06
C ASP A 361 43.46 31.77 -22.22
N PRO A 362 44.31 31.55 -23.24
CA PRO A 362 44.91 30.25 -23.51
C PRO A 362 46.14 30.02 -22.63
N ILE A 363 46.04 29.11 -21.65
CA ILE A 363 47.22 28.58 -20.93
C ILE A 363 47.82 27.42 -21.74
N GLY A 364 49.13 27.54 -21.96
CA GLY A 364 49.89 26.76 -22.92
C GLY A 364 50.27 25.32 -22.53
N SER A 365 50.69 24.65 -23.61
CA SER A 365 51.45 23.42 -23.77
C SER A 365 52.20 22.83 -22.56
N ILE A 366 51.95 21.54 -22.30
CA ILE A 366 52.79 20.60 -21.55
C ILE A 366 53.16 19.42 -22.49
N PRO A 367 54.41 18.90 -22.49
CA PRO A 367 54.90 17.90 -23.47
C PRO A 367 54.57 16.44 -23.11
N PRO A 368 54.70 15.48 -24.06
CA PRO A 368 54.11 14.15 -23.95
C PRO A 368 55.05 13.13 -23.30
N LEU A 369 54.52 12.27 -22.43
CA LEU A 369 55.18 11.03 -22.01
C LEU A 369 54.16 9.90 -21.81
N GLY A 370 54.46 8.76 -22.44
CA GLY A 370 54.14 7.43 -21.92
C GLY A 370 52.85 6.79 -22.43
N GLY A 371 52.96 5.93 -23.44
CA GLY A 371 51.85 5.12 -23.93
C GLY A 371 51.46 3.96 -23.01
N SER A 372 50.19 3.58 -23.09
CA SER A 372 49.72 2.22 -22.83
C SER A 372 48.50 1.93 -23.71
N TYR A 373 48.36 0.66 -24.06
CA TYR A 373 47.41 0.03 -24.98
C TYR A 373 45.95 0.54 -24.85
N VAL A 374 45.33 0.87 -25.98
CA VAL A 374 43.89 1.18 -26.10
C VAL A 374 43.19 0.04 -26.86
N ASP A 375 42.14 -0.50 -26.24
CA ASP A 375 41.17 -1.46 -26.79
C ASP A 375 40.35 -0.81 -27.93
N PRO A 376 40.24 -1.43 -29.13
CA PRO A 376 39.58 -0.83 -30.28
C PRO A 376 38.04 -0.77 -30.22
N ARG A 377 37.39 -0.94 -29.06
CA ARG A 377 35.91 -0.95 -28.93
C ARG A 377 35.27 0.34 -28.40
N LYS A 378 36.00 1.43 -28.23
CA LYS A 378 35.41 2.74 -27.88
C LYS A 378 36.07 3.88 -28.66
N THR A 379 35.58 4.16 -29.87
CA THR A 379 35.83 5.44 -30.56
C THR A 379 34.51 6.08 -30.96
N PRO A 380 34.20 7.31 -30.50
CA PRO A 380 33.06 8.06 -31.00
C PRO A 380 33.34 8.50 -32.45
N ILE A 381 32.32 8.41 -33.31
CA ILE A 381 32.35 9.00 -34.64
C ILE A 381 32.10 10.51 -34.46
N ILE A 382 33.11 11.32 -34.73
CA ILE A 382 33.02 12.79 -34.69
C ILE A 382 32.56 13.27 -36.07
N ASP A 383 31.56 14.15 -36.11
CA ASP A 383 31.16 14.85 -37.33
C ASP A 383 32.32 15.76 -37.80
N PRO A 384 32.88 15.54 -39.00
CA PRO A 384 34.05 16.31 -39.48
C PRO A 384 33.74 17.77 -39.84
N LEU A 385 32.49 18.24 -39.75
CA LEU A 385 32.13 19.64 -40.05
C LEU A 385 31.82 20.50 -38.82
N THR A 386 31.46 19.91 -37.68
CA THR A 386 31.02 20.68 -36.48
C THR A 386 31.83 20.39 -35.22
N GLY A 387 32.51 19.23 -35.13
CA GLY A 387 33.33 18.88 -33.97
C GLY A 387 32.54 18.46 -32.72
N ASP A 388 31.22 18.27 -32.82
CA ASP A 388 30.38 17.86 -31.71
C ASP A 388 30.31 16.33 -31.53
N THR A 389 30.15 15.91 -30.27
CA THR A 389 29.95 14.50 -29.89
C THR A 389 28.46 14.17 -29.97
N ILE A 390 28.08 13.25 -30.84
CA ILE A 390 26.68 12.81 -30.96
C ILE A 390 26.38 11.87 -29.78
N ALA A 391 25.50 12.30 -28.87
CA ALA A 391 24.95 11.44 -27.83
C ALA A 391 24.07 10.34 -28.44
N PHE A 392 24.27 9.10 -28.01
CA PHE A 392 23.43 7.98 -28.41
C PHE A 392 22.04 8.13 -27.79
N ILE A 393 21.01 8.21 -28.63
CA ILE A 393 19.61 8.14 -28.22
C ILE A 393 19.31 6.66 -27.98
N TRP A 394 19.12 6.26 -26.73
CA TRP A 394 18.50 4.99 -26.39
C TRP A 394 17.01 5.04 -26.77
N HIS A 395 16.52 3.97 -27.41
CA HIS A 395 15.11 3.81 -27.70
C HIS A 395 14.33 3.63 -26.38
N LYS A 396 13.46 4.59 -26.06
CA LYS A 396 12.52 4.53 -24.94
C LYS A 396 11.47 3.46 -25.20
N HIS A 397 11.65 2.26 -24.65
CA HIS A 397 10.55 1.31 -24.45
C HIS A 397 9.62 1.88 -23.36
N ARG A 398 8.30 1.81 -23.60
CA ARG A 398 7.26 2.34 -22.69
C ARG A 398 6.94 1.25 -21.66
N PRO A 399 6.83 1.54 -20.35
CA PRO A 399 6.56 0.52 -19.34
C PRO A 399 5.08 0.16 -19.25
N GLU A 400 4.81 -1.12 -19.06
CA GLU A 400 3.55 -1.65 -18.50
C GLU A 400 3.56 -1.47 -16.96
N PRO A 401 2.41 -1.35 -16.28
CA PRO A 401 2.38 -1.19 -14.82
C PRO A 401 2.87 -2.47 -14.09
N PRO A 402 3.63 -2.34 -12.98
CA PRO A 402 4.18 -3.50 -12.27
C PRO A 402 3.11 -4.31 -11.52
N GLY A 403 3.20 -5.64 -11.67
CA GLY A 403 2.75 -6.67 -10.72
C GLY A 403 3.38 -8.02 -11.14
N PRO A 404 3.68 -8.96 -10.22
CA PRO A 404 3.34 -9.03 -8.81
C PRO A 404 4.55 -8.91 -7.87
N GLY A 405 4.26 -8.47 -6.65
CA GLY A 405 5.20 -8.28 -5.55
C GLY A 405 5.02 -6.89 -4.96
N VAL A 406 4.39 -6.81 -3.79
CA VAL A 406 4.31 -5.60 -2.98
C VAL A 406 4.67 -6.03 -1.58
N ASP A 407 5.81 -5.58 -1.07
CA ASP A 407 6.23 -5.83 0.30
C ASP A 407 6.41 -4.51 1.04
N THR A 408 6.02 -4.54 2.33
CA THR A 408 6.46 -3.54 3.29
C THR A 408 7.79 -4.02 3.85
N ILE A 409 8.84 -3.23 3.63
CA ILE A 409 10.20 -3.54 4.03
C ILE A 409 10.63 -2.55 5.12
N PRO A 410 11.18 -3.01 6.25
CA PRO A 410 11.82 -2.12 7.19
C PRO A 410 13.08 -1.57 6.53
N THR A 411 13.26 -0.25 6.60
CA THR A 411 14.38 0.42 5.94
C THR A 411 15.05 1.41 6.86
N TRP A 412 16.34 1.62 6.59
CA TRP A 412 17.14 2.64 7.22
C TRP A 412 17.67 3.58 6.15
N GLY A 413 17.42 4.87 6.35
CA GLY A 413 18.03 5.95 5.59
C GLY A 413 19.17 6.54 6.39
N SER A 414 20.21 6.99 5.72
CA SER A 414 21.13 7.98 6.28
C SER A 414 21.30 9.12 5.28
N MET A 415 21.47 10.33 5.79
CA MET A 415 21.78 11.50 4.97
C MET A 415 23.06 12.11 5.47
N ASP A 416 24.05 12.19 4.58
CA ASP A 416 25.20 13.05 4.80
C ASP A 416 24.72 14.50 4.69
N VAL A 417 25.04 15.33 5.69
CA VAL A 417 24.58 16.71 5.78
C VAL A 417 25.77 17.67 5.79
N PHE A 418 25.66 18.74 5.02
CA PHE A 418 26.61 19.84 5.02
C PHE A 418 25.89 21.18 5.25
N LYS A 419 26.38 21.99 6.19
CA LYS A 419 25.80 23.29 6.53
C LYS A 419 26.46 24.40 5.73
N GLY A 420 25.66 25.14 4.96
CA GLY A 420 26.12 26.33 4.26
C GLY A 420 25.52 26.51 2.87
N PRO A 421 25.69 27.72 2.29
CA PRO A 421 25.04 28.10 1.04
C PRO A 421 25.75 27.57 -0.23
N VAL A 422 26.92 26.93 -0.08
CA VAL A 422 27.72 26.44 -1.21
C VAL A 422 27.79 24.92 -1.11
N PRO A 423 27.57 24.18 -2.22
CA PRO A 423 27.69 22.74 -2.20
C PRO A 423 29.11 22.31 -1.79
N PRO A 424 29.24 21.30 -0.92
CA PRO A 424 30.55 20.76 -0.56
C PRO A 424 31.26 20.18 -1.77
N GLY A 425 32.59 20.29 -1.80
CA GLY A 425 33.43 19.63 -2.78
C GLY A 425 33.45 18.11 -2.59
N PRO A 426 33.91 17.33 -3.59
CA PRO A 426 33.93 15.86 -3.52
C PRO A 426 34.78 15.28 -2.37
N SER A 427 35.70 16.06 -1.82
CA SER A 427 36.59 15.67 -0.71
C SER A 427 36.13 16.15 0.66
N ASP A 428 35.07 16.96 0.72
CA ASP A 428 34.60 17.50 1.99
C ASP A 428 33.85 16.41 2.75
N LEU A 429 34.20 16.23 4.02
CA LEU A 429 33.47 15.33 4.90
C LEU A 429 32.13 15.99 5.27
N PRO A 430 31.06 15.20 5.43
CA PRO A 430 29.81 15.74 5.95
C PRO A 430 30.06 16.35 7.34
N ASP A 431 29.38 17.46 7.62
CA ASP A 431 29.36 18.01 8.97
C ASP A 431 28.68 17.03 9.92
N GLU A 432 27.70 16.27 9.40
CA GLU A 432 26.87 15.37 10.18
C GLU A 432 26.22 14.27 9.34
N VAL A 433 25.83 13.17 9.98
CA VAL A 433 25.04 12.10 9.36
C VAL A 433 23.73 11.99 10.12
N ILE A 434 22.61 12.26 9.44
CA ILE A 434 21.27 12.00 9.99
C ILE A 434 20.94 10.54 9.72
N VAL A 435 20.52 9.79 10.74
CA VAL A 435 20.03 8.41 10.59
C VAL A 435 18.51 8.44 10.74
N LEU A 436 17.82 7.94 9.72
CA LEU A 436 16.37 7.82 9.67
C LEU A 436 15.99 6.34 9.63
N SER A 437 14.92 5.96 10.32
CA SER A 437 14.41 4.59 10.34
C SER A 437 12.90 4.57 10.22
N GLY A 438 12.38 3.57 9.54
CA GLY A 438 10.94 3.36 9.40
C GLY A 438 10.64 2.35 8.31
N ASP A 439 9.43 2.40 7.79
CA ASP A 439 8.94 1.45 6.81
C ASP A 439 8.92 2.07 5.41
N ALA A 440 9.17 1.24 4.40
CA ALA A 440 8.99 1.57 3.00
C ALA A 440 8.17 0.48 2.31
N VAL A 441 7.27 0.87 1.42
CA VAL A 441 6.51 -0.05 0.58
C VAL A 441 7.12 -0.01 -0.81
N VAL A 442 7.70 -1.14 -1.23
CA VAL A 442 8.27 -1.30 -2.56
C VAL A 442 7.44 -2.31 -3.32
N SER A 443 7.08 -1.96 -4.55
CA SER A 443 6.49 -2.89 -5.51
C SER A 443 7.49 -3.23 -6.61
N TRP A 444 7.38 -4.41 -7.20
CA TRP A 444 8.21 -4.79 -8.34
C TRP A 444 7.43 -5.60 -9.38
N SER A 445 7.95 -5.63 -10.60
CA SER A 445 7.48 -6.50 -11.66
C SER A 445 8.22 -7.85 -11.63
N GLU A 446 7.59 -8.89 -12.18
CA GLU A 446 8.36 -10.10 -12.54
C GLU A 446 9.57 -9.73 -13.39
N PRO A 447 10.72 -10.40 -13.22
CA PRO A 447 11.83 -10.29 -14.14
C PRO A 447 11.42 -10.73 -15.55
N VAL A 448 11.64 -9.87 -16.55
CA VAL A 448 11.38 -10.13 -17.97
C VAL A 448 12.70 -10.21 -18.72
N GLU A 449 12.91 -11.28 -19.48
CA GLU A 449 14.09 -11.43 -20.34
C GLU A 449 14.03 -10.45 -21.53
N ASP A 450 15.06 -9.60 -21.67
CA ASP A 450 15.22 -8.66 -22.77
C ASP A 450 15.68 -9.39 -24.06
N PRO A 451 15.65 -8.75 -25.24
CA PRO A 451 16.08 -9.38 -26.49
C PRO A 451 17.55 -9.82 -26.55
N GLN A 452 18.35 -9.46 -25.55
CA GLN A 452 19.77 -9.77 -25.41
C GLN A 452 20.01 -10.89 -24.38
N GLY A 453 18.96 -11.42 -23.76
CA GLY A 453 19.03 -12.52 -22.79
C GLY A 453 19.29 -12.08 -21.35
N PHE A 454 19.18 -10.78 -21.04
CA PHE A 454 19.30 -10.25 -19.68
C PHE A 454 17.91 -10.07 -19.05
N PHE A 455 17.76 -10.35 -17.76
CA PHE A 455 16.51 -10.12 -17.06
C PHE A 455 16.39 -8.67 -16.58
N GLU A 456 15.26 -8.03 -16.82
CA GLU A 456 14.92 -6.69 -16.31
C GLU A 456 13.72 -6.80 -15.36
N SER A 457 13.80 -6.17 -14.18
CA SER A 457 12.67 -6.01 -13.26
C SER A 457 12.52 -4.54 -12.90
N GLN A 458 11.30 -4.02 -13.00
CA GLN A 458 10.97 -2.67 -12.59
C GLN A 458 10.58 -2.68 -11.12
N SER A 459 11.02 -1.68 -10.39
CA SER A 459 10.62 -1.44 -9.00
C SER A 459 9.99 -0.07 -8.88
N GLN A 460 9.07 0.08 -7.92
CA GLN A 460 8.48 1.36 -7.58
C GLN A 460 8.42 1.50 -6.07
N LEU A 461 9.00 2.56 -5.54
CA LEU A 461 8.84 2.97 -4.15
C LEU A 461 7.48 3.69 -4.03
N VAL A 462 6.51 3.00 -3.43
CA VAL A 462 5.11 3.44 -3.32
C VAL A 462 4.91 4.35 -2.12
N GLU A 463 5.48 3.95 -0.99
CA GLU A 463 5.37 4.66 0.29
C GLU A 463 6.70 4.54 1.03
N MET A 464 7.01 5.55 1.84
CA MET A 464 8.20 5.61 2.67
C MET A 464 7.86 6.59 3.80
N ASP A 465 8.06 6.18 5.04
CA ASP A 465 7.90 7.03 6.21
C ASP A 465 9.07 6.75 7.16
N LEU A 466 10.13 7.54 7.03
CA LEU A 466 11.33 7.41 7.86
C LEU A 466 11.41 8.58 8.83
N THR A 467 11.67 8.27 10.10
CA THR A 467 11.84 9.27 11.14
C THR A 467 13.20 9.15 11.80
N GLY A 468 13.73 10.27 12.28
CA GLY A 468 14.98 10.29 13.05
C GLY A 468 15.28 11.65 13.63
N ASP A 469 16.29 11.72 14.49
CA ASP A 469 16.72 12.97 15.09
C ASP A 469 17.81 13.64 14.24
N SER A 470 17.72 14.97 14.12
CA SER A 470 18.73 15.80 13.47
C SER A 470 19.08 17.02 14.34
N PRO A 471 20.17 17.74 14.03
CA PRO A 471 20.49 19.02 14.66
C PRO A 471 19.42 20.08 14.58
N TRP A 472 18.52 19.94 13.61
CA TRP A 472 17.47 20.89 13.29
C TRP A 472 16.12 20.47 13.86
N GLY A 473 16.12 19.44 14.72
CA GLY A 473 14.94 18.83 15.29
C GLY A 473 14.66 17.45 14.69
N PRO A 474 13.52 16.84 15.05
CA PRO A 474 13.04 15.64 14.40
C PRO A 474 12.97 15.83 12.89
N ALA A 475 13.39 14.83 12.14
CA ALA A 475 13.32 14.78 10.69
C ALA A 475 12.33 13.69 10.29
N ILE A 476 11.45 14.01 9.35
CA ILE A 476 10.50 13.07 8.75
C ILE A 476 10.80 13.08 7.26
N LEU A 477 11.07 11.91 6.69
CA LEU A 477 11.22 11.73 5.26
C LEU A 477 10.06 10.89 4.73
N THR A 478 9.36 11.43 3.74
CA THR A 478 8.26 10.77 3.05
C THR A 478 8.50 10.72 1.55
N VAL A 479 7.85 9.80 0.83
CA VAL A 479 7.76 9.91 -0.65
C VAL A 479 7.01 11.21 -0.99
N ASP A 480 7.54 12.00 -1.92
CA ASP A 480 6.89 13.22 -2.36
C ASP A 480 5.64 12.86 -3.20
N PRO A 481 4.43 13.35 -2.84
CA PRO A 481 3.21 13.08 -3.59
C PRO A 481 3.11 13.80 -4.96
N LEU A 482 4.08 14.65 -5.32
CA LEU A 482 4.13 15.38 -6.60
C LEU A 482 4.56 14.46 -7.78
N PRO A 483 4.40 14.87 -9.06
CA PRO A 483 3.91 14.00 -10.16
C PRO A 483 4.89 12.95 -10.70
N GLY A 484 6.01 12.71 -10.03
CA GLY A 484 6.96 11.67 -10.38
C GLY A 484 6.70 10.39 -9.58
N GLN A 485 6.56 9.26 -10.25
CA GLN A 485 6.67 7.97 -9.57
C GLN A 485 8.14 7.71 -9.25
N SER A 486 8.43 7.30 -8.02
CA SER A 486 9.76 6.82 -7.63
C SER A 486 9.99 5.44 -8.24
N ILE A 487 10.61 5.38 -9.43
CA ILE A 487 10.78 4.16 -10.23
C ILE A 487 12.25 3.75 -10.23
N GLY A 488 12.49 2.45 -10.12
CA GLY A 488 13.80 1.85 -10.28
C GLY A 488 13.79 0.75 -11.33
N VAL A 489 14.96 0.43 -11.85
CA VAL A 489 15.15 -0.69 -12.76
C VAL A 489 16.33 -1.53 -12.26
N SER A 490 16.12 -2.84 -12.25
CA SER A 490 17.14 -3.83 -11.95
C SER A 490 17.41 -4.64 -13.21
N THR A 491 18.66 -4.70 -13.67
CA THR A 491 19.08 -5.38 -14.89
C THR A 491 20.11 -6.46 -14.57
N GLY A 492 19.86 -7.69 -15.03
CA GLY A 492 20.77 -8.82 -14.89
C GLY A 492 22.14 -8.51 -15.49
N THR A 493 23.19 -8.92 -14.79
CA THR A 493 24.59 -8.72 -15.23
C THR A 493 25.14 -9.91 -16.01
N VAL A 494 24.42 -11.04 -16.00
CA VAL A 494 24.80 -12.31 -16.64
C VAL A 494 23.65 -12.78 -17.52
N GLU A 495 23.94 -13.08 -18.79
CA GLU A 495 22.97 -13.61 -19.75
C GLU A 495 22.40 -14.96 -19.26
N GLY A 496 21.08 -15.07 -19.19
CA GLY A 496 20.37 -16.28 -18.76
C GLY A 496 20.23 -16.50 -17.25
N ASP A 497 20.84 -15.65 -16.41
CA ASP A 497 20.69 -15.69 -14.95
C ASP A 497 19.92 -14.46 -14.45
N VAL A 498 19.00 -14.67 -13.49
CA VAL A 498 18.22 -13.57 -12.89
C VAL A 498 19.11 -12.71 -11.99
N PHE A 499 20.12 -13.30 -11.33
CA PHE A 499 21.03 -12.60 -10.42
C PHE A 499 22.49 -12.90 -10.74
N PRO A 500 23.43 -11.97 -10.46
CA PRO A 500 23.21 -10.67 -9.82
C PRO A 500 22.66 -9.61 -10.80
N MET A 501 21.86 -8.66 -10.31
CA MET A 501 21.39 -7.51 -11.09
C MET A 501 22.08 -6.21 -10.64
N GLU A 502 22.39 -5.31 -11.56
CA GLU A 502 22.64 -3.90 -11.23
C GLU A 502 21.28 -3.21 -11.03
N SER A 503 21.16 -2.37 -10.01
CA SER A 503 19.89 -1.72 -9.67
C SER A 503 20.09 -0.23 -9.43
N TYR A 504 19.15 0.58 -9.93
CA TYR A 504 19.01 1.98 -9.55
C TYR A 504 17.56 2.30 -9.21
N LEU A 505 17.36 3.35 -8.42
CA LEU A 505 16.07 3.84 -7.99
C LEU A 505 16.07 5.37 -8.07
N ASP A 506 15.21 5.93 -8.89
CA ASP A 506 14.93 7.37 -8.90
C ASP A 506 13.91 7.66 -7.80
N VAL A 507 14.28 8.42 -6.77
CA VAL A 507 13.41 8.63 -5.59
C VAL A 507 12.95 10.07 -5.49
N TYR A 508 11.65 10.30 -5.59
CA TYR A 508 11.00 11.53 -5.18
C TYR A 508 10.71 11.46 -3.68
N TYR A 509 11.42 12.26 -2.88
CA TYR A 509 11.21 12.33 -1.45
C TYR A 509 11.10 13.77 -0.97
N GLN A 510 10.37 13.97 0.12
CA GLN A 510 10.31 15.20 0.87
C GLN A 510 10.90 14.94 2.26
N VAL A 511 11.76 15.83 2.73
CA VAL A 511 12.20 15.82 4.14
C VAL A 511 11.62 17.03 4.83
N GLU A 512 10.91 16.81 5.92
CA GLU A 512 10.36 17.84 6.78
C GLU A 512 11.10 17.87 8.12
N PHE A 513 11.38 19.08 8.59
CA PHE A 513 11.88 19.34 9.94
C PHE A 513 10.80 20.14 10.69
N PRO A 514 9.85 19.47 11.39
CA PRO A 514 8.63 20.12 11.88
C PRO A 514 8.89 21.31 12.79
N ASP A 515 9.95 21.24 13.60
CA ASP A 515 10.29 22.28 14.56
C ASP A 515 10.96 23.52 13.95
N SER A 516 11.61 23.36 12.79
CA SER A 516 12.32 24.47 12.12
C SER A 516 11.51 25.09 10.97
N GLY A 517 10.49 24.39 10.48
CA GLY A 517 9.72 24.80 9.30
C GLY A 517 10.51 24.66 8.01
N TRP A 518 11.60 23.90 7.98
CA TRP A 518 12.42 23.68 6.80
C TRP A 518 11.97 22.46 6.01
N GLN A 519 12.24 22.47 4.71
CA GLN A 519 11.92 21.36 3.83
C GLN A 519 13.02 21.14 2.80
N ILE A 520 13.28 19.87 2.48
CA ILE A 520 14.08 19.51 1.31
C ILE A 520 13.10 19.30 0.17
N ILE A 521 13.21 20.13 -0.86
CA ILE A 521 12.56 19.89 -2.15
C ILE A 521 13.70 19.50 -3.08
N PRO A 522 13.80 18.24 -3.51
CA PRO A 522 14.72 17.85 -4.56
C PRO A 522 14.51 18.75 -5.78
N GLU A 523 15.56 19.01 -6.55
CA GLU A 523 15.42 19.73 -7.82
C GLU A 523 14.40 19.03 -8.75
N ALA A 524 14.04 19.66 -9.86
CA ALA A 524 13.05 19.14 -10.81
C ALA A 524 13.34 17.73 -11.37
N ALA A 525 14.52 17.17 -11.11
CA ALA A 525 14.88 15.78 -11.42
C ALA A 525 15.09 14.99 -10.12
N PRO A 526 14.56 13.76 -10.02
CA PRO A 526 14.71 12.94 -8.84
C PRO A 526 16.18 12.52 -8.63
N PRO A 527 16.63 12.43 -7.38
CA PRO A 527 17.83 11.71 -6.95
C PRO A 527 17.94 10.34 -7.61
N HIS A 528 19.01 10.13 -8.40
CA HIS A 528 19.31 8.85 -9.04
C HIS A 528 20.17 8.00 -8.11
N MET A 529 19.54 7.17 -7.30
CA MET A 529 20.23 6.35 -6.31
C MET A 529 20.65 5.01 -6.93
N VAL A 530 21.94 4.69 -6.88
CA VAL A 530 22.49 3.45 -7.47
C VAL A 530 22.89 2.48 -6.37
N ALA A 531 22.58 1.19 -6.55
CA ALA A 531 23.01 0.13 -5.64
C ALA A 531 24.53 -0.01 -5.60
N GLU A 532 25.11 -0.02 -4.39
CA GLU A 532 26.51 -0.37 -4.17
C GLU A 532 26.71 -1.89 -4.27
N GLY A 533 26.75 -2.37 -5.51
CA GLY A 533 26.96 -3.78 -5.83
C GLY A 533 25.77 -4.42 -6.53
N GLY A 534 25.96 -5.66 -6.97
CA GLY A 534 24.87 -6.45 -7.56
C GLY A 534 23.87 -6.88 -6.48
N ILE A 535 22.58 -6.70 -6.76
CA ILE A 535 21.50 -7.24 -5.93
C ILE A 535 21.35 -8.74 -6.20
N ASN A 536 21.00 -9.53 -5.17
CA ASN A 536 20.88 -10.99 -5.26
C ASN A 536 19.47 -11.51 -4.89
N SER A 537 18.52 -10.60 -4.67
CA SER A 537 17.12 -10.92 -4.38
C SER A 537 16.20 -9.81 -4.88
N LEU A 538 14.93 -10.15 -5.09
CA LEU A 538 13.82 -9.21 -5.26
C LEU A 538 12.78 -9.55 -4.18
N PRO A 539 12.44 -8.62 -3.26
CA PRO A 539 12.96 -7.26 -3.20
C PRO A 539 14.46 -7.20 -2.82
N PRO A 540 15.15 -6.08 -3.14
CA PRO A 540 16.61 -5.94 -3.02
C PRO A 540 17.04 -5.73 -1.55
N PHE A 541 17.04 -6.80 -0.77
CA PHE A 541 17.46 -6.79 0.63
C PHE A 541 18.97 -6.72 0.78
N ASN A 542 19.41 -6.06 1.86
CA ASN A 542 20.82 -5.84 2.20
C ASN A 542 21.59 -5.05 1.14
N VAL A 543 20.89 -4.23 0.35
CA VAL A 543 21.48 -3.39 -0.71
C VAL A 543 21.53 -1.95 -0.22
N VAL A 544 22.70 -1.32 -0.35
CA VAL A 544 22.89 0.09 -0.06
C VAL A 544 22.74 0.88 -1.36
N TYR A 545 21.72 1.73 -1.44
CA TYR A 545 21.53 2.68 -2.54
C TYR A 545 22.16 4.03 -2.17
N LYS A 546 22.99 4.59 -3.05
CA LYS A 546 23.60 5.92 -2.81
C LYS A 546 23.34 6.86 -3.97
N ASP A 547 23.07 8.11 -3.61
CA ASP A 547 23.20 9.20 -4.56
C ASP A 547 24.65 9.72 -4.57
N SER A 548 25.13 10.06 -5.77
CA SER A 548 26.43 10.70 -5.96
C SER A 548 26.37 12.23 -5.87
N LEU A 549 25.17 12.82 -5.96
CA LEU A 549 24.94 14.26 -5.98
C LEU A 549 24.48 14.80 -4.62
N TRP A 550 24.80 16.07 -4.38
CA TRP A 550 24.33 16.84 -3.23
C TRP A 550 23.07 17.62 -3.61
N HIS A 551 22.06 17.59 -2.73
CA HIS A 551 20.77 18.27 -2.89
C HIS A 551 20.65 19.42 -1.91
N ALA A 552 20.16 20.57 -2.35
CA ALA A 552 20.01 21.75 -1.50
C ALA A 552 18.87 21.58 -0.48
N ILE A 553 19.12 22.00 0.75
CA ILE A 553 18.10 22.21 1.78
C ILE A 553 17.68 23.67 1.70
N VAL A 554 16.39 23.93 1.58
CA VAL A 554 15.84 25.29 1.43
C VAL A 554 14.86 25.62 2.54
N GLU A 555 14.71 26.91 2.83
CA GLU A 555 13.70 27.36 3.79
C GLU A 555 12.30 27.32 3.15
N ARG A 556 11.29 26.78 3.84
CA ARG A 556 9.92 26.66 3.29
C ARG A 556 9.32 28.02 2.90
N SER A 557 9.65 29.08 3.64
CA SER A 557 9.18 30.44 3.35
C SER A 557 9.98 31.16 2.25
N ASP A 558 11.19 30.68 1.93
CA ASP A 558 12.05 31.25 0.90
C ASP A 558 12.83 30.13 0.16
N PRO A 559 12.26 29.59 -0.94
CA PRO A 559 12.89 28.52 -1.71
C PRO A 559 14.26 28.90 -2.32
N LEU A 560 14.63 30.18 -2.32
CA LEU A 560 15.94 30.65 -2.80
C LEU A 560 17.00 30.65 -1.69
N ALA A 561 16.59 30.51 -0.42
CA ALA A 561 17.49 30.49 0.72
C ALA A 561 18.01 29.06 0.96
N VAL A 562 19.14 28.72 0.33
CA VAL A 562 19.86 27.47 0.59
C VAL A 562 20.56 27.54 1.95
N ILE A 563 20.17 26.67 2.86
CA ILE A 563 20.69 26.61 4.24
C ILE A 563 21.68 25.46 4.46
N GLY A 564 21.69 24.47 3.57
CA GLY A 564 22.57 23.32 3.63
C GLY A 564 22.43 22.42 2.41
N TRP A 565 23.12 21.28 2.45
CA TRP A 565 23.12 20.27 1.42
C TRP A 565 22.99 18.88 2.04
N VAL A 566 22.28 17.98 1.37
CA VAL A 566 22.16 16.57 1.77
C VAL A 566 22.57 15.62 0.65
N ARG A 567 23.11 14.47 1.02
CA ARG A 567 23.34 13.35 0.10
C ARG A 567 22.74 12.08 0.71
N PRO A 568 21.64 11.55 0.16
CA PRO A 568 20.94 10.41 0.73
C PRO A 568 21.69 9.09 0.44
N THR A 569 21.68 8.23 1.44
CA THR A 569 22.06 6.81 1.38
C THR A 569 20.91 6.01 1.97
N HIS A 570 20.40 5.03 1.23
CA HIS A 570 19.28 4.19 1.67
C HIS A 570 19.74 2.74 1.80
N TRP A 571 19.29 2.06 2.85
CA TRP A 571 19.59 0.65 3.09
C TRP A 571 18.30 -0.09 3.42
N ALA A 572 17.93 -1.03 2.54
CA ALA A 572 16.80 -1.92 2.76
C ALA A 572 17.24 -3.14 3.57
N GLN A 573 16.59 -3.38 4.71
CA GLN A 573 16.77 -4.62 5.44
C GLN A 573 15.72 -5.64 4.99
N PRO A 574 16.04 -6.94 4.99
CA PRO A 574 15.00 -7.95 4.98
C PRO A 574 14.05 -7.69 6.16
N PRO A 575 12.71 -7.80 5.96
CA PRO A 575 11.82 -7.85 7.09
C PRO A 575 12.35 -8.91 8.04
N ALA A 576 12.54 -8.52 9.30
CA ALA A 576 12.90 -9.48 10.34
C ALA A 576 11.88 -10.61 10.23
N VAL A 577 12.37 -11.82 10.00
CA VAL A 577 11.49 -12.94 9.73
C VAL A 577 11.00 -13.41 11.09
N PRO A 578 9.69 -13.44 11.36
CA PRO A 578 9.21 -13.89 12.65
C PRO A 578 9.51 -15.38 12.82
N GLY A 579 9.71 -15.76 14.07
CA GLY A 579 10.00 -17.10 14.51
C GLY A 579 9.22 -17.43 15.77
N ALA A 580 9.22 -18.70 16.13
CA ALA A 580 8.63 -19.17 17.38
C ALA A 580 9.38 -18.55 18.57
N CYS A 581 8.61 -17.94 19.47
CA CYS A 581 9.06 -17.44 20.74
C CYS A 581 8.35 -18.17 21.87
N CYS A 582 9.15 -18.84 22.69
CA CYS A 582 8.70 -19.76 23.71
C CYS A 582 8.75 -19.12 25.09
N ASP A 583 7.59 -18.93 25.73
CA ASP A 583 7.55 -18.60 27.15
C ASP A 583 7.70 -19.88 27.98
N THR A 584 8.86 -20.03 28.60
CA THR A 584 9.24 -21.20 29.41
C THR A 584 8.44 -21.36 30.70
N ILE A 585 7.68 -20.35 31.14
CA ILE A 585 6.80 -20.45 32.33
C ILE A 585 5.34 -20.59 31.93
N ALA A 586 4.90 -19.83 30.92
CA ALA A 586 3.53 -19.91 30.44
C ALA A 586 3.29 -21.13 29.53
N HIS A 587 4.36 -21.81 29.10
CA HIS A 587 4.34 -22.92 28.16
C HIS A 587 3.57 -22.55 26.88
N SER A 588 3.82 -21.36 26.35
CA SER A 588 3.12 -20.84 25.19
C SER A 588 4.10 -20.44 24.10
N CYS A 589 3.86 -20.93 22.88
CA CYS A 589 4.52 -20.43 21.68
C CYS A 589 3.75 -19.27 21.06
N ARG A 590 4.47 -18.23 20.67
CA ARG A 590 3.95 -17.18 19.78
C ARG A 590 4.91 -16.91 18.64
N ILE A 591 4.38 -16.65 17.44
CA ILE A 591 5.16 -16.19 16.31
C ILE A 591 5.42 -14.69 16.48
N THR A 592 6.69 -14.32 16.68
CA THR A 592 7.09 -12.92 16.86
C THR A 592 8.51 -12.69 16.34
N LEU A 593 8.99 -11.45 16.33
CA LEU A 593 10.38 -11.16 15.96
C LEU A 593 11.30 -11.44 17.14
N GLU A 594 12.56 -11.81 16.88
CA GLU A 594 13.58 -12.01 17.93
C GLU A 594 13.61 -10.85 18.95
N ALA A 595 13.55 -9.60 18.47
CA ALA A 595 13.55 -8.41 19.32
C ALA A 595 12.37 -8.36 20.32
N PHE A 596 11.22 -8.95 19.95
CA PHE A 596 10.02 -9.06 20.78
C PHE A 596 9.95 -10.38 21.58
N CYS A 597 10.93 -11.26 21.41
CA CYS A 597 11.13 -12.46 22.20
C CYS A 597 12.14 -12.22 23.34
N SER A 598 11.87 -11.20 24.15
CA SER A 598 12.80 -10.68 25.17
C SER A 598 12.21 -10.63 26.58
N GLY A 599 11.07 -11.28 26.80
CA GLY A 599 10.54 -11.50 28.14
C GLY A 599 11.50 -12.33 29.00
N PRO A 600 11.42 -12.23 30.33
CA PRO A 600 12.35 -12.90 31.25
C PRO A 600 12.34 -14.44 31.15
N ASN A 601 11.32 -15.01 30.50
CA ASN A 601 11.15 -16.45 30.29
C ASN A 601 11.07 -16.82 28.80
N ASP A 602 11.25 -15.84 27.91
CA ASP A 602 11.11 -16.05 26.47
C ASP A 602 12.41 -16.60 25.87
N VAL A 603 12.29 -17.61 25.01
CA VAL A 603 13.39 -18.18 24.22
C VAL A 603 13.00 -18.15 22.75
N TYR A 604 13.79 -17.46 21.92
CA TYR A 604 13.56 -17.41 20.48
C TYR A 604 14.15 -18.65 19.82
N GLN A 605 13.32 -19.42 19.11
CA GLN A 605 13.72 -20.68 18.50
C GLN A 605 14.37 -20.51 17.12
N GLY A 606 14.34 -19.30 16.57
CA GLY A 606 14.92 -18.98 15.27
C GLY A 606 13.88 -18.54 14.25
N ASP A 607 14.35 -17.85 13.21
CA ASP A 607 13.54 -17.32 12.13
C ASP A 607 12.83 -18.44 11.34
N ASN A 608 11.55 -18.24 11.00
CA ASN A 608 10.67 -19.22 10.35
C ASN A 608 10.32 -20.47 11.17
N GLU A 609 10.76 -20.62 12.41
CA GLU A 609 10.29 -21.73 13.24
C GLU A 609 8.80 -21.56 13.55
N PRO A 610 7.92 -22.51 13.14
CA PRO A 610 6.49 -22.41 13.40
C PRO A 610 6.17 -22.80 14.85
N CYS A 611 5.04 -22.32 15.38
CA CYS A 611 4.52 -22.80 16.67
C CYS A 611 3.77 -24.14 16.57
N THR A 612 3.88 -24.85 15.44
CA THR A 612 3.15 -26.09 15.20
C THR A 612 3.99 -27.04 14.33
N PRO A 613 4.42 -28.20 14.87
CA PRO A 613 4.27 -28.64 16.27
C PRO A 613 4.96 -27.65 17.24
N ASP A 614 4.47 -27.54 18.48
CA ASP A 614 4.95 -26.52 19.44
C ASP A 614 6.45 -26.73 19.73
N PRO A 615 7.35 -25.83 19.27
CA PRO A 615 8.79 -25.97 19.49
C PRO A 615 9.19 -25.60 20.93
N CYS A 616 8.22 -25.19 21.77
CA CYS A 616 8.41 -24.83 23.18
C CYS A 616 8.23 -26.01 24.14
N CYS A 617 8.11 -27.20 23.59
CA CYS A 617 8.28 -28.48 24.24
C CYS A 617 9.57 -28.60 25.06
N CYS A 618 9.59 -29.51 26.04
CA CYS A 618 10.85 -29.99 26.63
C CYS A 618 11.61 -28.92 27.45
N ILE A 619 10.94 -28.32 28.44
CA ILE A 619 11.49 -27.20 29.24
C ILE A 619 12.37 -27.67 30.41
N ASP A 620 12.20 -28.92 30.85
CA ASP A 620 13.04 -29.55 31.86
C ASP A 620 14.24 -30.31 31.28
N THR A 621 15.06 -30.92 32.16
CA THR A 621 16.29 -31.63 31.75
C THR A 621 16.08 -33.02 31.15
N ILE A 622 14.86 -33.60 31.23
CA ILE A 622 14.58 -34.98 30.82
C ILE A 622 13.22 -35.07 30.12
N ARG A 623 13.14 -35.86 29.06
CA ARG A 623 11.88 -36.16 28.36
C ARG A 623 10.99 -37.11 29.14
N GLY A 624 9.71 -37.15 28.79
CA GLY A 624 8.72 -38.14 29.20
C GLY A 624 7.52 -37.58 29.94
N ASN A 625 7.38 -36.25 30.06
CA ASN A 625 6.16 -35.59 30.55
C ASN A 625 5.12 -35.54 29.41
N VAL A 626 4.61 -36.71 29.02
CA VAL A 626 3.82 -36.89 27.80
C VAL A 626 2.42 -36.28 27.92
N ASP A 627 1.86 -36.23 29.13
CA ASP A 627 0.53 -35.66 29.37
C ASP A 627 0.55 -34.14 29.59
N TRP A 628 1.76 -33.57 29.62
CA TRP A 628 2.04 -32.14 29.74
C TRP A 628 1.44 -31.52 31.00
N ASP A 629 1.55 -32.24 32.12
CA ASP A 629 1.18 -31.67 33.41
C ASP A 629 2.17 -30.56 33.83
N PHE A 630 1.65 -29.55 34.54
CA PHE A 630 2.44 -28.39 34.98
C PHE A 630 3.46 -28.71 36.09
N ALA A 631 3.42 -29.91 36.66
CA ALA A 631 4.39 -30.30 37.69
C ALA A 631 5.71 -30.75 37.07
N ASP A 632 5.69 -31.11 35.78
CA ASP A 632 6.84 -31.63 35.03
C ASP A 632 7.46 -32.87 35.70
N GLU A 633 6.61 -33.66 36.35
CA GLU A 633 7.01 -34.87 37.07
C GLU A 633 6.69 -36.11 36.24
N LEU A 634 7.71 -36.91 35.92
CA LEU A 634 7.52 -38.24 35.31
C LEU A 634 6.66 -39.13 36.23
N SER A 635 5.42 -39.33 35.85
CA SER A 635 4.37 -39.94 36.65
C SER A 635 3.65 -41.07 35.90
N ILE A 636 2.75 -41.77 36.60
CA ILE A 636 1.95 -42.83 35.97
C ILE A 636 0.96 -42.25 34.96
N SER A 637 0.63 -40.97 35.06
CA SER A 637 -0.28 -40.29 34.14
C SER A 637 0.34 -40.17 32.75
N ASP A 638 1.63 -39.83 32.65
CA ASP A 638 2.41 -39.82 31.40
C ASP A 638 2.41 -41.16 30.69
N LEU A 639 2.64 -42.21 31.47
CA LEU A 639 2.63 -43.57 30.97
C LEU A 639 1.25 -43.95 30.42
N ILE A 640 0.19 -43.60 31.13
CA ILE A 640 -1.18 -43.88 30.67
C ILE A 640 -1.46 -43.10 29.39
N PHE A 641 -1.09 -41.81 29.33
CA PHE A 641 -1.31 -40.95 28.18
C PHE A 641 -0.57 -41.46 26.93
N LEU A 642 0.69 -41.86 27.06
CA LEU A 642 1.47 -42.44 25.96
C LEU A 642 0.88 -43.76 25.47
N VAL A 643 0.36 -44.60 26.37
CA VAL A 643 -0.36 -45.83 26.00
C VAL A 643 -1.64 -45.50 25.24
N GLU A 644 -2.45 -44.56 25.74
CA GLU A 644 -3.69 -44.16 25.07
C GLU A 644 -3.42 -43.62 23.67
N TYR A 645 -2.43 -42.73 23.51
CA TYR A 645 -1.96 -42.24 22.22
C TYR A 645 -1.58 -43.37 21.24
N MET A 646 -0.77 -44.33 21.68
CA MET A 646 -0.28 -45.42 20.82
C MET A 646 -1.38 -46.41 20.40
N PHE A 647 -2.40 -46.64 21.22
CA PHE A 647 -3.35 -47.74 21.03
C PHE A 647 -4.77 -47.31 20.64
N GLU A 648 -5.15 -46.04 20.82
CA GLU A 648 -6.49 -45.53 20.42
C GLU A 648 -6.53 -44.94 18.98
N ASN A 649 -5.48 -45.20 18.19
CA ASN A 649 -5.17 -44.56 16.90
C ASN A 649 -4.98 -43.06 17.11
N GLY A 650 -3.72 -42.60 17.19
CA GLY A 650 -3.27 -41.24 17.48
C GLY A 650 -3.91 -40.05 16.74
N ASP A 651 -4.93 -40.27 15.92
CA ASP A 651 -5.85 -39.26 15.38
C ASP A 651 -6.83 -38.71 16.44
N THR A 652 -7.09 -39.45 17.54
CA THR A 652 -8.07 -39.03 18.57
C THR A 652 -7.47 -38.33 19.77
N ILE A 653 -6.18 -38.59 20.05
CA ILE A 653 -5.44 -38.00 21.17
C ILE A 653 -4.27 -37.25 20.57
N PHE A 654 -4.30 -35.92 20.67
CA PHE A 654 -3.23 -35.05 20.24
C PHE A 654 -2.15 -35.03 21.32
N LEU A 655 -0.90 -35.41 20.98
CA LEU A 655 0.23 -35.21 21.87
C LEU A 655 0.49 -33.70 21.96
N PRO A 656 0.42 -33.08 23.16
CA PRO A 656 0.78 -31.67 23.32
C PRO A 656 2.22 -31.41 22.87
N CYS A 657 3.07 -32.41 23.05
CA CYS A 657 4.46 -32.39 22.66
C CYS A 657 4.96 -33.76 22.15
N GLU A 658 5.30 -33.87 20.87
CA GLU A 658 5.87 -35.11 20.32
C GLU A 658 7.29 -35.39 20.84
N ALA A 659 8.08 -34.34 21.11
CA ALA A 659 9.43 -34.49 21.64
C ALA A 659 9.43 -35.11 23.05
N GLU A 660 8.46 -34.79 23.91
CA GLU A 660 8.30 -35.43 25.23
C GLU A 660 7.92 -36.91 25.12
N ALA A 661 7.22 -37.29 24.05
CA ALA A 661 6.80 -38.66 23.80
C ALA A 661 7.90 -39.53 23.16
N ASP A 662 8.90 -38.93 22.53
CA ASP A 662 10.13 -39.55 22.00
C ASP A 662 11.19 -39.62 23.11
N VAL A 663 10.95 -40.49 24.09
CA VAL A 663 11.71 -40.66 25.34
C VAL A 663 13.15 -41.13 25.06
N ASP A 664 13.41 -41.77 23.92
CA ASP A 664 14.74 -42.25 23.53
C ASP A 664 15.52 -41.38 22.51
N CYS A 665 14.89 -40.28 22.04
CA CYS A 665 15.46 -39.28 21.13
C CYS A 665 15.85 -39.84 19.76
N ASP A 666 15.16 -40.87 19.27
CA ASP A 666 15.41 -41.39 17.92
C ASP A 666 14.64 -40.63 16.82
N GLY A 667 13.83 -39.64 17.22
CA GLY A 667 13.04 -38.77 16.36
C GLY A 667 11.70 -39.38 15.96
N VAL A 668 11.31 -40.54 16.50
CA VAL A 668 10.01 -41.17 16.23
C VAL A 668 9.38 -41.74 17.50
N VAL A 669 8.13 -41.36 17.80
CA VAL A 669 7.39 -41.95 18.92
C VAL A 669 6.98 -43.40 18.58
N THR A 670 7.60 -44.38 19.24
CA THR A 670 7.39 -45.81 19.05
C THR A 670 7.15 -46.56 20.36
N ILE A 671 6.85 -47.86 20.28
CA ILE A 671 6.77 -48.71 21.47
C ILE A 671 8.10 -48.75 22.26
N GLY A 672 9.23 -48.35 21.64
CA GLY A 672 10.52 -48.20 22.31
C GLY A 672 10.46 -47.19 23.43
N ASP A 673 9.88 -46.02 23.16
CA ASP A 673 9.71 -44.91 24.11
C ASP A 673 8.85 -45.32 25.30
N LEU A 674 7.74 -46.02 25.02
CA LEU A 674 6.88 -46.55 26.07
C LEU A 674 7.63 -47.53 26.98
N VAL A 675 8.42 -48.45 26.40
CA VAL A 675 9.20 -49.42 27.17
C VAL A 675 10.27 -48.70 28.00
N LEU A 676 10.95 -47.70 27.43
CA LEU A 676 11.95 -46.92 28.15
C LEU A 676 11.33 -46.16 29.32
N LEU A 677 10.17 -45.53 29.13
CA LEU A 677 9.43 -44.82 30.18
C LEU A 677 9.01 -45.77 31.31
N VAL A 678 8.49 -46.96 30.99
CA VAL A 678 8.16 -48.00 31.99
C VAL A 678 9.40 -48.44 32.75
N ASP A 679 10.50 -48.72 32.04
CA ASP A 679 11.75 -49.16 32.66
C ASP A 679 12.30 -48.07 33.58
N TYR A 680 12.25 -46.80 33.17
CA TYR A 680 12.64 -45.66 33.99
C TYR A 680 11.84 -45.58 35.29
N MET A 681 10.53 -45.73 35.21
CA MET A 681 9.63 -45.58 36.36
C MET A 681 9.68 -46.74 37.36
N PHE A 682 9.93 -47.97 36.90
CA PHE A 682 9.72 -49.18 37.72
C PHE A 682 10.96 -50.02 37.97
N ILE A 683 12.04 -49.83 37.19
CA ILE A 683 13.28 -50.59 37.36
C ILE A 683 14.34 -49.66 37.97
N PRO A 684 14.79 -49.92 39.20
CA PRO A 684 15.93 -49.20 39.75
C PRO A 684 17.15 -49.34 38.85
N ASP A 685 17.84 -48.24 38.57
CA ASP A 685 19.05 -48.14 37.74
C ASP A 685 18.84 -48.36 36.22
N SER A 686 17.62 -48.23 35.71
CA SER A 686 17.37 -48.07 34.26
C SER A 686 17.98 -46.76 33.73
N PRO A 687 18.35 -46.69 32.44
CA PRO A 687 18.80 -45.43 31.84
C PRO A 687 17.72 -44.35 31.97
N PRO A 688 18.06 -43.10 32.32
CA PRO A 688 17.10 -42.01 32.27
C PRO A 688 16.65 -41.75 30.82
N PRO A 689 15.44 -41.17 30.63
CA PRO A 689 15.06 -40.55 29.38
C PRO A 689 16.16 -39.63 28.86
N CYS A 690 16.25 -39.50 27.55
CA CYS A 690 17.23 -38.58 26.99
C CYS A 690 16.90 -37.12 27.37
N PRO A 691 17.93 -36.26 27.47
CA PRO A 691 17.72 -34.84 27.72
C PRO A 691 16.96 -34.14 26.59
N CYS A 692 16.34 -33.03 26.94
CA CYS A 692 15.57 -32.19 26.04
C CYS A 692 16.42 -31.47 24.97
N ASP A 693 17.70 -31.20 25.25
CA ASP A 693 18.64 -30.44 24.40
C ASP A 693 19.39 -31.32 23.36
N CYS A 694 18.72 -32.36 22.84
CA CYS A 694 19.36 -33.47 22.12
C CYS A 694 19.16 -33.47 20.59
N ASP A 695 18.86 -32.33 19.98
CA ASP A 695 18.60 -32.22 18.53
C ASP A 695 19.85 -32.39 17.64
N ASP A 696 21.03 -32.57 18.23
CA ASP A 696 22.27 -32.83 17.49
C ASP A 696 22.63 -34.35 17.50
N PRO A 697 22.39 -35.08 16.39
CA PRO A 697 22.48 -36.55 16.35
C PRO A 697 23.84 -37.19 16.70
N PRO A 698 25.03 -36.54 16.59
CA PRO A 698 26.28 -37.22 16.94
C PRO A 698 26.56 -37.29 18.45
N LEU A 699 25.84 -36.56 19.29
CA LEU A 699 26.05 -36.56 20.76
C LEU A 699 25.07 -37.48 21.52
N CYS A 700 24.02 -37.96 20.85
CA CYS A 700 22.89 -38.68 21.44
C CYS A 700 22.92 -40.18 21.10
N THR A 701 24.06 -40.86 21.27
CA THR A 701 24.02 -42.33 21.19
C THR A 701 23.48 -42.88 22.51
N PRO A 702 22.30 -43.55 22.54
CA PRO A 702 21.86 -44.22 23.75
C PRO A 702 22.93 -45.23 24.18
N PRO A 703 23.11 -45.48 25.50
CA PRO A 703 24.00 -46.53 25.96
C PRO A 703 23.53 -47.85 25.34
N LYS A 704 24.28 -48.36 24.35
CA LYS A 704 23.94 -49.58 23.61
C LYS A 704 23.44 -50.65 24.58
N PHE A 705 22.17 -51.03 24.47
CA PHE A 705 21.58 -52.14 25.21
C PHE A 705 22.43 -53.40 24.95
N GLY A 706 23.32 -53.71 25.89
CA GLY A 706 24.04 -54.96 25.90
C GLY A 706 23.03 -56.05 26.15
N ALA A 707 22.67 -56.81 25.12
CA ALA A 707 21.75 -57.95 25.20
C ALA A 707 22.13 -58.85 26.40
N ARG A 708 21.39 -58.74 27.50
CA ARG A 708 21.46 -59.71 28.59
C ARG A 708 20.76 -60.96 28.10
N SER A 709 21.52 -62.01 27.86
CA SER A 709 21.02 -63.33 27.55
C SER A 709 20.18 -63.87 28.72
N PHE A 710 18.87 -63.93 28.54
CA PHE A 710 18.01 -64.71 29.42
C PHE A 710 18.31 -66.20 29.22
N GLY A 711 18.78 -66.86 30.28
CA GLY A 711 19.05 -68.30 30.31
C GLY A 711 17.74 -69.12 30.20
N PRO A 712 17.79 -70.32 29.62
CA PRO A 712 16.60 -71.07 29.22
C PRO A 712 16.13 -71.99 30.34
N GLU A 713 15.43 -71.49 31.36
CA GLU A 713 14.60 -72.37 32.19
C GLU A 713 13.28 -71.69 32.60
N LEU A 714 12.18 -72.40 32.32
CA LEU A 714 10.81 -72.23 32.81
C LEU A 714 9.90 -71.21 32.11
N MET A 715 9.36 -71.60 30.95
CA MET A 715 7.91 -71.44 30.68
C MET A 715 7.39 -72.62 29.85
N LYS A 716 6.65 -73.53 30.50
CA LYS A 716 5.74 -74.47 29.83
C LYS A 716 4.34 -73.84 29.83
N TRP A 717 3.86 -73.42 28.67
CA TRP A 717 2.42 -73.21 28.46
C TRP A 717 1.85 -74.39 27.69
N SER A 718 0.76 -74.93 28.22
CA SER A 718 0.02 -76.07 27.66
C SER A 718 -0.88 -75.56 26.53
N ALA A 719 -0.79 -76.17 25.36
CA ALA A 719 -1.58 -75.83 24.19
C ALA A 719 -3.08 -76.15 24.43
N LEU A 720 -3.92 -75.11 24.38
CA LEU A 720 -5.37 -75.24 24.24
C LEU A 720 -5.71 -75.25 22.74
N VAL A 721 -6.27 -76.37 22.29
CA VAL A 721 -6.73 -76.60 20.91
C VAL A 721 -8.07 -75.87 20.70
N ILE A 722 -8.15 -74.99 19.71
CA ILE A 722 -9.42 -74.43 19.21
C ILE A 722 -9.70 -75.04 17.82
N PRO A 723 -10.91 -75.58 17.54
CA PRO A 723 -11.23 -76.18 16.24
C PRO A 723 -11.57 -75.15 15.17
N LYS A 724 -11.35 -75.60 13.94
CA LYS A 724 -11.53 -74.96 12.64
C LYS A 724 -13.00 -75.01 12.17
N GLU A 725 -13.35 -74.10 11.25
CA GLU A 725 -14.60 -73.93 10.47
C GLU A 725 -15.66 -73.01 11.14
N VAL A 726 -16.27 -72.02 10.48
CA VAL A 726 -16.92 -72.04 9.15
C VAL A 726 -16.83 -70.67 8.46
N SER A 727 -16.57 -70.67 7.16
CA SER A 727 -16.67 -69.52 6.25
C SER A 727 -18.08 -69.34 5.69
N ALA A 728 -18.59 -68.10 5.63
CA ALA A 728 -19.66 -67.70 4.72
C ALA A 728 -19.53 -66.20 4.35
N PRO A 729 -19.88 -65.79 3.12
CA PRO A 729 -19.43 -64.54 2.52
C PRO A 729 -20.43 -63.38 2.65
N CYS A 730 -19.90 -62.15 2.78
CA CYS A 730 -20.65 -60.91 2.59
C CYS A 730 -21.03 -60.71 1.10
N LYS A 731 -22.27 -60.28 0.86
CA LYS A 731 -22.74 -59.69 -0.40
C LYS A 731 -23.00 -58.19 -0.19
N ARG A 732 -22.77 -57.45 -1.28
CA ARG A 732 -22.90 -56.00 -1.50
C ARG A 732 -23.99 -55.28 -0.73
#